data_AF-A0A373VQT2-F1
#
_entry.id   AF-A0A373VQT2-F1
#
_cell.length_a   1.000
_cell.length_b   1.000
_cell.length_c   1.000
_cell.angle_alpha   90.00
_cell.angle_beta   90.00
_cell.angle_gamma   90.00
#
_symmetry.space_group_name_H-M   'P 1'
#
loop_
_entity.id
_entity.type
_entity.pdbx_description
1 polymer ?
#
loop_
_entity_poly.entity_id
_entity_poly.type
_entity_poly.pdbx_seq_one_letter_code
_entity_poly.pdbx_strand_id
1 'polypeptide(L)'
;MYKEKKINRVLSFILIVAMVTVSMYVPGIKQNTTKSSDINEAYQLSEAEVKTQSAKNAEKLKTYMSESVNKVKSKKETAESLKNILEYVSELKKSVTDEMNKAQKYAKEENLKTVLKRVEESRKEVSKDFADTENDINRVIKLCDKKDVSNKELDNEYANLTDEVRKITENEDIETKVPDKPHQTSKSYDVSESVGKQTPDSSLYTTSLLKKIENGECDGESTQDEALILSDEAKKIADTLNTPYEIYKYVKDTVDFKPYYGLRYGATGTFTCKVGNDYDTASLLIAMLKYRGFEARYVVGTVQIEIKEAINLTGADNEQGAVDILSMLGIPTTVVKTDGKITAVRIEHVWVEAYIPYDSYRGSGKVAGAKEWIPMDASYKKYEKQEKLNYDSDFNEEIKKLSEELKNENATGFSENLESIQDRITEYANEESIETDTILSKRKIKEDTLSLLPSVLPYEVIKENAVFDRAPEKAKAKITFKLTTPFYGTYAIGDSDKEVTFEAASLYGKNVWIEYVPETDEDEKIIEKYGDIYSTPAYLIKVIPCIMVDGECVAKGNAVRPGTYTIFGMDIYEAGCEIVSVDNPLVAGGSYAVSFDYGKISEADLSDAKTELLSLKEKLESGKESNDRAMGETLSGIGTTYFAQLDMADSMLEGILNVTTWRQISEGIFGYKPKVTSIFGAP
;
A
#
# COMPACT_ATOMS: atom_id res chain seq x y z
N MET A 1 -5.17 33.77 -1.08
CA MET A 1 -6.52 33.91 -1.70
C MET A 1 -6.63 33.62 -3.21
N TYR A 2 -6.03 34.39 -4.15
CA TYR A 2 -6.23 34.10 -5.61
C TYR A 2 -5.43 32.88 -6.13
N LYS A 3 -4.28 32.54 -5.51
CA LYS A 3 -3.45 31.37 -5.87
C LYS A 3 -3.97 30.06 -5.27
N GLU A 4 -4.39 30.06 -4.00
CA GLU A 4 -5.11 28.92 -3.38
C GLU A 4 -6.32 28.53 -4.22
N LYS A 5 -7.09 29.49 -4.77
CA LYS A 5 -8.22 29.18 -5.66
C LYS A 5 -7.87 28.38 -6.92
N LYS A 6 -6.63 28.45 -7.44
CA LYS A 6 -6.21 27.64 -8.60
C LYS A 6 -5.80 26.23 -8.16
N ILE A 7 -5.02 26.10 -7.09
CA ILE A 7 -4.60 24.80 -6.54
C ILE A 7 -5.82 24.04 -6.01
N ASN A 8 -6.70 24.69 -5.26
CA ASN A 8 -7.96 24.10 -4.79
C ASN A 8 -8.85 23.67 -5.95
N ARG A 9 -8.83 24.38 -7.10
CA ARG A 9 -9.57 23.96 -8.31
C ARG A 9 -8.98 22.72 -8.97
N VAL A 10 -7.65 22.61 -9.04
CA VAL A 10 -6.96 21.43 -9.58
C VAL A 10 -7.16 20.23 -8.65
N LEU A 11 -6.96 20.40 -7.34
CA LEU A 11 -7.24 19.37 -6.33
C LEU A 11 -8.72 18.96 -6.32
N SER A 12 -9.66 19.91 -6.36
CA SER A 12 -11.09 19.60 -6.47
C SER A 12 -11.42 18.84 -7.76
N PHE A 13 -10.67 19.07 -8.84
CA PHE A 13 -10.80 18.34 -10.09
C PHE A 13 -10.20 16.92 -10.00
N ILE A 14 -9.01 16.76 -9.42
CA ILE A 14 -8.42 15.43 -9.16
C ILE A 14 -9.34 14.62 -8.24
N LEU A 15 -9.93 15.26 -7.22
CA LEU A 15 -10.95 14.67 -6.37
C LEU A 15 -12.18 14.23 -7.17
N ILE A 16 -12.66 15.04 -8.13
CA ILE A 16 -13.75 14.64 -9.04
C ILE A 16 -13.34 13.43 -9.88
N VAL A 17 -12.13 13.40 -10.44
CA VAL A 17 -11.64 12.26 -11.22
C VAL A 17 -11.56 11.02 -10.35
N ALA A 18 -10.92 11.10 -9.18
CA ALA A 18 -10.83 9.99 -8.22
C ALA A 18 -12.23 9.50 -7.81
N MET A 19 -13.17 10.41 -7.56
CA MET A 19 -14.57 10.05 -7.27
C MET A 19 -15.28 9.38 -8.44
N VAL A 20 -15.05 9.82 -9.68
CA VAL A 20 -15.59 9.18 -10.88
C VAL A 20 -15.00 7.78 -11.02
N THR A 21 -13.68 7.63 -10.83
CA THR A 21 -13.01 6.32 -10.83
C THR A 21 -13.63 5.41 -9.78
N VAL A 22 -13.71 5.82 -8.50
CA VAL A 22 -14.36 5.02 -7.44
C VAL A 22 -15.81 4.65 -7.80
N SER A 23 -16.58 5.59 -8.38
CA SER A 23 -18.00 5.38 -8.70
C SER A 23 -18.23 4.45 -9.89
N MET A 24 -17.27 4.30 -10.80
CA MET A 24 -17.34 3.35 -11.91
C MET A 24 -17.33 1.90 -11.41
N TYR A 25 -16.72 1.64 -10.24
CA TYR A 25 -16.49 0.28 -9.76
C TYR A 25 -17.51 -0.26 -8.76
N VAL A 26 -18.48 0.55 -8.31
CA VAL A 26 -19.54 0.09 -7.40
C VAL A 26 -20.89 0.08 -8.11
N PRO A 27 -21.48 -1.11 -8.38
CA PRO A 27 -22.76 -1.27 -9.09
C PRO A 27 -23.91 -0.41 -8.57
N GLY A 28 -24.00 -0.22 -7.25
CA GLY A 28 -25.04 0.58 -6.58
C GLY A 28 -24.81 2.10 -6.57
N ILE A 29 -23.66 2.58 -7.06
CA ILE A 29 -23.20 3.97 -6.96
C ILE A 29 -23.19 4.68 -8.34
N LYS A 30 -23.93 4.17 -9.34
CA LYS A 30 -24.18 4.88 -10.60
C LYS A 30 -25.01 6.16 -10.36
N GLN A 31 -24.37 7.24 -9.91
CA GLN A 31 -24.87 8.59 -10.10
C GLN A 31 -24.51 9.07 -11.52
N ASN A 32 -25.40 9.86 -12.12
CA ASN A 32 -25.22 10.56 -13.41
C ASN A 32 -24.06 11.58 -13.34
N THR A 33 -22.82 11.12 -13.22
CA THR A 33 -21.66 12.01 -13.12
C THR A 33 -20.64 11.71 -14.18
N THR A 34 -20.64 12.60 -15.17
CA THR A 34 -19.49 13.04 -15.98
C THR A 34 -18.97 12.00 -17.00
N LYS A 35 -19.12 12.32 -18.29
CA LYS A 35 -18.70 11.43 -19.39
C LYS A 35 -17.18 11.36 -19.46
N SER A 36 -16.62 10.25 -19.94
CA SER A 36 -15.19 10.09 -20.26
C SER A 36 -14.60 11.23 -21.12
N SER A 37 -15.44 11.95 -21.89
CA SER A 37 -15.05 13.15 -22.62
C SER A 37 -14.50 14.29 -21.75
N ASP A 38 -14.90 14.39 -20.49
CA ASP A 38 -14.44 15.42 -19.56
C ASP A 38 -13.03 15.08 -18.99
N ILE A 39 -12.57 13.83 -19.16
CA ILE A 39 -11.20 13.36 -18.81
C ILE A 39 -10.20 13.79 -19.89
N ASN A 40 -10.61 13.91 -21.15
CA ASN A 40 -9.73 14.29 -22.25
C ASN A 40 -9.35 15.79 -22.25
N GLU A 41 -10.19 16.67 -21.69
CA GLU A 41 -9.79 18.07 -21.41
C GLU A 41 -8.76 18.14 -20.27
N ALA A 42 -8.67 17.12 -19.41
CA ALA A 42 -7.74 17.06 -18.28
C ALA A 42 -6.30 16.65 -18.64
N TYR A 43 -6.12 15.92 -19.74
CA TYR A 43 -4.79 15.58 -20.27
C TYR A 43 -4.03 16.81 -20.81
N GLN A 44 -4.68 17.97 -20.91
CA GLN A 44 -4.01 19.25 -21.11
C GLN A 44 -3.46 19.82 -19.78
N LEU A 45 -2.90 18.96 -18.92
CA LEU A 45 -1.99 19.39 -17.86
C LEU A 45 -0.77 19.99 -18.57
N SER A 46 -0.69 21.32 -18.58
CA SER A 46 0.48 22.06 -19.06
C SER A 46 1.75 21.40 -18.53
N GLU A 47 2.72 21.13 -19.40
CA GLU A 47 4.05 20.66 -19.00
C GLU A 47 4.52 21.42 -17.77
N ALA A 48 5.10 20.69 -16.80
CA ALA A 48 5.55 21.27 -15.53
C ALA A 48 6.44 22.50 -15.82
N GLU A 49 5.92 23.70 -15.54
CA GLU A 49 6.64 24.92 -15.87
C GLU A 49 7.79 25.13 -14.89
N VAL A 50 9.01 25.23 -15.41
CA VAL A 50 10.18 25.61 -14.61
C VAL A 50 10.00 27.02 -14.08
N LYS A 51 9.87 27.17 -12.75
CA LYS A 51 9.47 28.44 -12.13
C LYS A 51 10.61 29.45 -11.96
N THR A 52 11.86 29.00 -11.78
CA THR A 52 13.01 29.89 -11.51
C THR A 52 13.84 30.17 -12.77
N GLN A 53 14.53 31.32 -12.80
CA GLN A 53 15.39 31.65 -13.94
C GLN A 53 16.66 30.81 -13.93
N SER A 54 17.18 30.50 -12.74
CA SER A 54 18.30 29.58 -12.55
C SER A 54 18.02 28.20 -13.14
N ALA A 55 16.87 27.59 -12.85
CA ALA A 55 16.51 26.30 -13.40
C ALA A 55 16.30 26.35 -14.93
N LYS A 56 15.72 27.42 -15.48
CA LYS A 56 15.62 27.62 -16.95
C LYS A 56 17.00 27.70 -17.60
N ASN A 57 17.96 28.39 -16.96
CA ASN A 57 19.32 28.48 -17.46
C ASN A 57 20.07 27.15 -17.32
N ALA A 58 19.81 26.39 -16.26
CA ALA A 58 20.35 25.04 -16.08
C ALA A 58 19.84 24.08 -17.16
N GLU A 59 18.54 24.11 -17.49
CA GLU A 59 17.98 23.32 -18.60
C GLU A 59 18.61 23.71 -19.94
N LYS A 60 18.80 25.00 -20.24
CA LYS A 60 19.50 25.44 -21.46
C LYS A 60 20.92 24.89 -21.55
N LEU A 61 21.68 24.96 -20.45
CA LEU A 61 23.03 24.40 -20.38
C LEU A 61 22.98 22.88 -20.63
N LYS A 62 22.07 22.16 -19.96
CA LYS A 62 21.87 20.72 -20.14
C LYS A 62 21.57 20.36 -21.59
N THR A 63 20.61 21.05 -22.23
CA THR A 63 20.25 20.84 -23.64
C THR A 63 21.45 21.05 -24.55
N TYR A 64 22.16 22.18 -24.39
CA TYR A 64 23.36 22.46 -25.18
C TYR A 64 24.41 21.36 -25.04
N MET A 65 24.67 20.91 -23.82
CA MET A 65 25.62 19.84 -23.53
C MET A 65 25.24 18.54 -24.24
N SER A 66 23.98 18.11 -24.13
CA SER A 66 23.50 16.90 -24.83
C SER A 66 23.62 16.99 -26.36
N GLU A 67 23.47 18.19 -26.95
CA GLU A 67 23.58 18.38 -28.39
C GLU A 67 25.02 18.49 -28.91
N SER A 68 25.98 18.85 -28.04
CA SER A 68 27.36 19.19 -28.40
C SER A 68 28.38 18.06 -28.16
N VAL A 69 28.07 17.09 -27.26
CA VAL A 69 28.95 15.96 -26.89
C VAL A 69 29.47 15.14 -28.09
N ASN A 70 28.73 15.07 -29.21
CA ASN A 70 29.10 14.26 -30.39
C ASN A 70 29.49 15.05 -31.65
N LYS A 71 29.65 16.39 -31.57
CA LYS A 71 29.78 17.24 -32.78
C LYS A 71 31.17 17.83 -33.04
N VAL A 72 32.11 17.72 -32.12
CA VAL A 72 33.41 18.39 -32.22
C VAL A 72 34.41 17.54 -33.02
N LYS A 73 34.99 18.08 -34.11
CA LYS A 73 35.92 17.34 -34.99
C LYS A 73 37.28 18.03 -35.16
N SER A 74 37.47 19.22 -34.60
CA SER A 74 38.70 20.01 -34.71
C SER A 74 38.95 20.90 -33.50
N LYS A 75 40.22 21.27 -33.24
CA LYS A 75 40.61 22.18 -32.14
C LYS A 75 39.83 23.50 -32.11
N LYS A 76 39.50 24.03 -33.29
CA LYS A 76 38.76 25.29 -33.41
C LYS A 76 37.30 25.12 -32.96
N GLU A 77 36.66 24.03 -33.38
CA GLU A 77 35.30 23.67 -32.95
C GLU A 77 35.25 23.36 -31.45
N THR A 78 36.30 22.72 -30.89
CA THR A 78 36.39 22.49 -29.44
C THR A 78 36.42 23.81 -28.67
N ALA A 79 37.28 24.74 -29.08
CA ALA A 79 37.40 26.05 -28.44
C ALA A 79 36.10 26.87 -28.54
N GLU A 80 35.37 26.75 -29.65
CA GLU A 80 34.08 27.42 -29.85
C GLU A 80 32.97 26.81 -28.99
N SER A 81 32.90 25.47 -28.92
CA SER A 81 31.98 24.76 -28.02
C SER A 81 32.19 25.16 -26.56
N LEU A 82 33.45 25.17 -26.10
CA LEU A 82 33.81 25.56 -24.72
C LEU A 82 33.47 27.01 -24.39
N LYS A 83 33.58 27.93 -25.36
CA LYS A 83 33.16 29.34 -25.16
C LYS A 83 31.65 29.45 -24.96
N ASN A 84 30.86 28.70 -25.74
CA ASN A 84 29.42 28.66 -25.57
C ASN A 84 29.03 28.05 -24.21
N ILE A 85 29.69 26.96 -23.80
CA ILE A 85 29.50 26.37 -22.46
C ILE A 85 29.79 27.41 -21.37
N LEU A 86 30.91 28.14 -21.49
CA LEU A 86 31.27 29.19 -20.54
C LEU A 86 30.23 30.31 -20.47
N GLU A 87 29.62 30.68 -21.60
CA GLU A 87 28.53 31.66 -21.65
C GLU A 87 27.30 31.16 -20.90
N TYR A 88 26.84 29.93 -21.16
CA TYR A 88 25.71 29.33 -20.43
C TYR A 88 25.99 29.20 -18.92
N VAL A 89 27.20 28.78 -18.53
CA VAL A 89 27.62 28.71 -17.12
C VAL A 89 27.60 30.11 -16.48
N SER A 90 28.05 31.14 -17.20
CA SER A 90 28.05 32.53 -16.72
C SER A 90 26.63 33.08 -16.55
N GLU A 91 25.71 32.78 -17.49
CA GLU A 91 24.30 33.13 -17.38
C GLU A 91 23.64 32.46 -16.18
N LEU A 92 23.93 31.16 -15.98
CA LEU A 92 23.45 30.39 -14.84
C LEU A 92 23.95 30.99 -13.52
N LYS A 93 25.27 31.22 -13.38
CA LYS A 93 25.89 31.86 -12.22
C LYS A 93 25.26 33.20 -11.87
N LYS A 94 24.99 34.04 -12.88
CA LYS A 94 24.32 35.33 -12.69
C LYS A 94 22.92 35.15 -12.12
N SER A 95 22.11 34.28 -12.72
CA SER A 95 20.74 34.01 -12.25
C SER A 95 20.71 33.48 -10.81
N VAL A 96 21.59 32.54 -10.47
CA VAL A 96 21.72 32.01 -9.09
C VAL A 96 22.11 33.12 -8.12
N THR A 97 23.10 33.95 -8.48
CA THR A 97 23.56 35.06 -7.63
C THR A 97 22.46 36.08 -7.36
N ASP A 98 21.69 36.44 -8.39
CA ASP A 98 20.56 37.37 -8.26
C ASP A 98 19.45 36.82 -7.37
N GLU A 99 19.12 35.53 -7.49
CA GLU A 99 18.14 34.85 -6.64
C GLU A 99 18.61 34.78 -5.17
N MET A 100 19.88 34.44 -4.93
CA MET A 100 20.48 34.43 -3.58
C MET A 100 20.53 35.83 -2.93
N ASN A 101 20.78 36.88 -3.73
CA ASN A 101 20.75 38.26 -3.24
C ASN A 101 19.34 38.66 -2.78
N LYS A 102 18.32 38.28 -3.54
CA LYS A 102 16.92 38.50 -3.17
C LYS A 102 16.55 37.75 -1.88
N ALA A 103 16.93 36.48 -1.78
CA ALA A 103 16.68 35.66 -0.59
C ALA A 103 17.39 36.22 0.66
N GLN A 104 18.67 36.62 0.53
CA GLN A 104 19.44 37.20 1.64
C GLN A 104 18.82 38.51 2.14
N LYS A 105 18.38 39.37 1.22
CA LYS A 105 17.72 40.63 1.56
C LYS A 105 16.45 40.38 2.36
N TYR A 106 15.60 39.48 1.88
CA TYR A 106 14.36 39.11 2.56
C TYR A 106 14.62 38.52 3.96
N ALA A 107 15.55 37.57 4.08
CA ALA A 107 15.90 36.95 5.36
C ALA A 107 16.39 37.99 6.39
N LYS A 108 17.11 39.03 5.96
CA LYS A 108 17.53 40.14 6.84
C LYS A 108 16.37 41.05 7.24
N GLU A 109 15.48 41.38 6.31
CA GLU A 109 14.31 42.23 6.56
C GLU A 109 13.34 41.58 7.56
N GLU A 110 13.13 40.27 7.44
CA GLU A 110 12.24 39.48 8.31
C GLU A 110 12.95 38.87 9.54
N ASN A 111 14.24 39.14 9.74
CA ASN A 111 15.06 38.64 10.85
C ASN A 111 15.05 37.08 10.98
N LEU A 112 15.14 36.38 9.84
CA LEU A 112 15.19 34.92 9.73
C LEU A 112 16.65 34.43 9.80
N LYS A 113 17.10 34.06 11.00
CA LYS A 113 18.53 33.80 11.27
C LYS A 113 19.00 32.47 10.69
N THR A 114 18.19 31.43 10.79
CA THR A 114 18.50 30.09 10.27
C THR A 114 18.55 30.13 8.75
N VAL A 115 17.57 30.78 8.12
CA VAL A 115 17.53 30.97 6.66
C VAL A 115 18.71 31.80 6.18
N LEU A 116 19.04 32.90 6.87
CA LEU A 116 20.19 33.73 6.51
C LEU A 116 21.50 32.93 6.54
N LYS A 117 21.70 32.10 7.56
CA LYS A 117 22.86 31.21 7.66
C LYS A 117 22.93 30.25 6.47
N ARG A 118 21.82 29.59 6.11
CA ARG A 118 21.76 28.67 4.95
C ARG A 118 22.09 29.40 3.64
N VAL A 119 21.60 30.63 3.45
CA VAL A 119 21.96 31.46 2.27
C VAL A 119 23.46 31.73 2.21
N GLU A 120 24.09 32.08 3.33
CA GLU A 120 25.51 32.40 3.39
C GLU A 120 26.40 31.16 3.15
N GLU A 121 26.02 30.02 3.72
CA GLU A 121 26.68 28.73 3.51
C GLU A 121 26.59 28.29 2.04
N SER A 122 25.37 28.24 1.48
CA SER A 122 25.17 27.86 0.08
C SER A 122 25.84 28.84 -0.88
N ARG A 123 25.90 30.14 -0.57
CA ARG A 123 26.58 31.12 -1.43
C ARG A 123 28.07 30.83 -1.53
N LYS A 124 28.70 30.48 -0.40
CA LYS A 124 30.13 30.19 -0.36
C LYS A 124 30.48 28.95 -1.18
N GLU A 125 29.68 27.90 -1.07
CA GLU A 125 29.83 26.65 -1.82
C GLU A 125 29.65 26.89 -3.33
N VAL A 126 28.48 27.38 -3.74
CA VAL A 126 28.13 27.56 -5.15
C VAL A 126 29.05 28.57 -5.86
N SER A 127 29.47 29.65 -5.17
CA SER A 127 30.41 30.62 -5.78
C SER A 127 31.78 30.01 -6.06
N LYS A 128 32.21 29.07 -5.20
CA LYS A 128 33.47 28.34 -5.39
C LYS A 128 33.34 27.37 -6.57
N ASP A 129 32.27 26.59 -6.62
CA ASP A 129 32.08 25.58 -7.67
C ASP A 129 31.94 26.21 -9.06
N PHE A 130 31.26 27.36 -9.17
CA PHE A 130 31.25 28.14 -10.42
C PHE A 130 32.64 28.66 -10.79
N ALA A 131 33.43 29.14 -9.82
CA ALA A 131 34.77 29.67 -10.11
C ALA A 131 35.73 28.56 -10.56
N ASP A 132 35.67 27.40 -9.90
CA ASP A 132 36.45 26.21 -10.25
C ASP A 132 36.09 25.75 -11.68
N THR A 133 34.78 25.59 -11.97
CA THR A 133 34.27 25.28 -13.31
C THR A 133 34.73 26.27 -14.39
N GLU A 134 34.58 27.59 -14.15
CA GLU A 134 35.00 28.63 -15.09
C GLU A 134 36.52 28.58 -15.33
N ASN A 135 37.31 28.30 -14.30
CA ASN A 135 38.76 28.16 -14.39
C ASN A 135 39.16 26.95 -15.24
N ASP A 136 38.49 25.81 -15.06
CA ASP A 136 38.76 24.60 -15.83
C ASP A 136 38.37 24.75 -17.29
N ILE A 137 37.21 25.37 -17.60
CA ILE A 137 36.84 25.71 -18.97
C ILE A 137 37.88 26.63 -19.61
N ASN A 138 38.29 27.70 -18.92
CA ASN A 138 39.29 28.63 -19.43
C ASN A 138 40.68 27.98 -19.61
N ARG A 139 41.04 27.02 -18.77
CA ARG A 139 42.27 26.24 -18.90
C ARG A 139 42.25 25.42 -20.19
N VAL A 140 41.17 24.70 -20.48
CA VAL A 140 41.06 23.88 -21.71
C VAL A 140 40.99 24.76 -22.97
N ILE A 141 40.31 25.90 -22.92
CA ILE A 141 40.33 26.89 -24.02
C ILE A 141 41.77 27.32 -24.32
N LYS A 142 42.59 27.62 -23.31
CA LYS A 142 44.01 27.98 -23.50
C LYS A 142 44.86 26.83 -24.06
N LEU A 143 44.50 25.57 -23.79
CA LEU A 143 45.17 24.41 -24.39
C LEU A 143 44.88 24.30 -25.90
N CYS A 144 43.69 24.72 -26.35
CA CYS A 144 43.33 24.75 -27.76
C CYS A 144 44.26 25.66 -28.59
N ASP A 145 44.79 26.73 -27.97
CA ASP A 145 45.70 27.69 -28.61
C ASP A 145 47.16 27.19 -28.68
N LYS A 146 47.51 26.10 -27.99
CA LYS A 146 48.88 25.56 -27.99
C LYS A 146 49.13 24.68 -29.20
N LYS A 147 50.25 24.92 -29.88
CA LYS A 147 50.69 24.15 -31.06
C LYS A 147 51.09 22.72 -30.72
N ASP A 148 51.63 22.48 -29.53
CA ASP A 148 52.26 21.20 -29.15
C ASP A 148 51.31 20.19 -28.50
N VAL A 149 50.04 20.55 -28.28
CA VAL A 149 49.03 19.65 -27.69
C VAL A 149 48.43 18.77 -28.78
N SER A 150 48.35 17.46 -28.54
CA SER A 150 47.76 16.52 -29.50
C SER A 150 46.23 16.61 -29.51
N ASN A 151 45.58 16.28 -30.64
CA ASN A 151 44.11 16.25 -30.69
C ASN A 151 43.53 15.26 -29.68
N LYS A 152 44.16 14.08 -29.51
CA LYS A 152 43.72 13.04 -28.57
C LYS A 152 43.76 13.50 -27.11
N GLU A 153 44.79 14.24 -26.72
CA GLU A 153 44.89 14.82 -25.37
C GLU A 153 43.78 15.85 -25.14
N LEU A 154 43.50 16.66 -26.16
CA LEU A 154 42.47 17.69 -26.13
C LEU A 154 41.06 17.10 -26.09
N ASP A 155 40.82 15.99 -26.79
CA ASP A 155 39.55 15.24 -26.77
C ASP A 155 39.30 14.64 -25.37
N ASN A 156 40.33 14.11 -24.73
CA ASN A 156 40.23 13.59 -23.35
C ASN A 156 39.93 14.69 -22.32
N GLU A 157 40.64 15.82 -22.40
CA GLU A 157 40.39 16.98 -21.53
C GLU A 157 39.00 17.56 -21.76
N TYR A 158 38.54 17.64 -23.01
CA TYR A 158 37.19 18.05 -23.35
C TYR A 158 36.14 17.08 -22.78
N ALA A 159 36.34 15.77 -22.91
CA ALA A 159 35.42 14.77 -22.36
C ALA A 159 35.33 14.87 -20.83
N ASN A 160 36.46 14.93 -20.13
CA ASN A 160 36.49 15.08 -18.67
C ASN A 160 35.79 16.37 -18.20
N LEU A 161 36.06 17.49 -18.87
CA LEU A 161 35.42 18.77 -18.57
C LEU A 161 33.92 18.73 -18.88
N THR A 162 33.54 18.05 -19.97
CA THR A 162 32.14 17.87 -20.34
C THR A 162 31.40 17.08 -19.26
N ASP A 163 32.01 16.03 -18.71
CA ASP A 163 31.47 15.27 -17.58
C ASP A 163 31.38 16.13 -16.31
N GLU A 164 32.35 17.00 -16.05
CA GLU A 164 32.33 17.93 -14.91
C GLU A 164 31.23 18.99 -15.04
N VAL A 165 31.05 19.55 -16.24
CA VAL A 165 29.94 20.48 -16.53
C VAL A 165 28.59 19.75 -16.53
N ARG A 166 28.54 18.48 -16.95
CA ARG A 166 27.34 17.64 -16.89
C ARG A 166 26.87 17.50 -15.45
N LYS A 167 27.80 17.28 -14.50
CA LYS A 167 27.53 17.23 -13.04
C LYS A 167 26.89 18.50 -12.47
N ILE A 168 27.02 19.65 -13.15
CA ILE A 168 26.32 20.87 -12.73
C ILE A 168 24.81 20.66 -12.80
N THR A 169 24.31 19.93 -13.80
CA THR A 169 22.87 19.80 -14.12
C THR A 169 22.35 18.36 -14.05
N GLU A 170 23.20 17.44 -13.58
CA GLU A 170 22.83 16.04 -13.39
C GLU A 170 22.00 15.87 -12.14
N ASN A 171 20.81 15.32 -12.32
CA ASN A 171 20.08 14.71 -11.23
C ASN A 171 20.51 13.26 -11.12
N GLU A 172 20.93 12.86 -9.93
CA GLU A 172 20.96 11.44 -9.58
C GLU A 172 19.51 11.02 -9.29
N ASP A 173 18.86 10.42 -10.29
CA ASP A 173 17.67 9.61 -10.01
C ASP A 173 18.16 8.36 -9.29
N ILE A 174 17.69 8.15 -8.06
CA ILE A 174 17.89 6.85 -7.40
C ILE A 174 17.07 5.85 -8.20
N GLU A 175 17.75 4.97 -8.95
CA GLU A 175 17.09 3.81 -9.53
C GLU A 175 16.50 2.98 -8.39
N THR A 176 15.17 2.94 -8.34
CA THR A 176 14.46 1.89 -7.63
C THR A 176 14.77 0.59 -8.34
N LYS A 177 15.68 -0.20 -7.78
CA LYS A 177 15.66 -1.64 -8.07
C LYS A 177 14.43 -2.20 -7.40
N VAL A 178 13.29 -2.11 -8.08
CA VAL A 178 12.19 -3.02 -7.82
C VAL A 178 12.82 -4.42 -7.92
N PRO A 179 12.80 -5.23 -6.87
CA PRO A 179 13.34 -6.58 -6.97
C PRO A 179 12.75 -7.24 -8.22
N ASP A 180 13.59 -7.74 -9.13
CA ASP A 180 13.20 -8.42 -10.39
C ASP A 180 12.31 -9.67 -10.19
N LYS A 181 11.77 -9.89 -8.99
CA LYS A 181 10.89 -10.99 -8.65
C LYS A 181 9.48 -10.45 -8.47
N PRO A 182 8.75 -10.15 -9.57
CA PRO A 182 7.30 -10.06 -9.47
C PRO A 182 6.85 -11.44 -8.97
N HIS A 183 6.37 -11.51 -7.73
CA HIS A 183 5.93 -12.72 -7.06
C HIS A 183 7.07 -13.72 -6.76
N GLN A 184 7.56 -13.71 -5.52
CA GLN A 184 8.28 -14.89 -5.03
C GLN A 184 7.28 -16.05 -5.01
N THR A 185 7.52 -17.05 -5.85
CA THR A 185 6.75 -18.30 -5.81
C THR A 185 7.33 -19.15 -4.69
N SER A 186 6.63 -19.22 -3.56
CA SER A 186 6.92 -20.20 -2.52
C SER A 186 6.62 -21.59 -3.06
N LYS A 187 7.58 -22.52 -2.95
CA LYS A 187 7.31 -23.94 -3.21
C LYS A 187 6.54 -24.52 -2.04
N SER A 188 5.72 -25.54 -2.27
CA SER A 188 5.07 -26.24 -1.16
C SER A 188 6.13 -26.80 -0.21
N TYR A 189 5.82 -26.73 1.08
CA TYR A 189 6.64 -27.40 2.09
C TYR A 189 6.43 -28.90 1.97
N ASP A 190 7.48 -29.68 2.24
CA ASP A 190 7.35 -31.14 2.39
C ASP A 190 6.49 -31.42 3.64
N VAL A 191 5.21 -31.73 3.42
CA VAL A 191 4.26 -32.04 4.50
C VAL A 191 4.50 -33.45 5.02
N SER A 192 4.81 -33.58 6.31
CA SER A 192 5.06 -34.87 6.94
C SER A 192 3.79 -35.70 7.14
N GLU A 193 3.95 -37.01 7.10
CA GLU A 193 2.90 -37.97 7.44
C GLU A 193 2.78 -38.11 8.96
N SER A 194 1.57 -37.94 9.47
CA SER A 194 1.27 -38.09 10.89
C SER A 194 1.15 -39.56 11.29
N VAL A 195 1.80 -39.94 12.39
CA VAL A 195 1.71 -41.29 12.98
C VAL A 195 0.90 -41.22 14.28
N GLY A 196 -0.14 -42.04 14.41
CA GLY A 196 -0.98 -42.06 15.62
C GLY A 196 -1.69 -40.72 15.83
N LYS A 197 -1.52 -40.07 16.99
CA LYS A 197 -2.08 -38.74 17.34
C LYS A 197 -1.06 -37.59 17.23
N GLN A 198 0.01 -37.77 16.46
CA GLN A 198 1.00 -36.71 16.24
C GLN A 198 0.35 -35.46 15.61
N THR A 199 0.71 -34.29 16.14
CA THR A 199 0.28 -32.97 15.68
C THR A 199 1.39 -32.30 14.87
N PRO A 200 1.08 -31.35 13.96
CA PRO A 200 2.09 -30.50 13.33
C PRO A 200 2.84 -29.66 14.38
N ASP A 201 4.06 -29.24 14.04
CA ASP A 201 4.84 -28.31 14.84
C ASP A 201 4.35 -26.87 14.62
N SER A 202 4.04 -26.17 15.70
CA SER A 202 3.56 -24.78 15.66
C SER A 202 4.70 -23.77 15.73
N SER A 203 4.68 -22.75 14.87
CA SER A 203 5.60 -21.61 14.98
C SER A 203 5.08 -20.50 15.91
N LEU A 204 3.77 -20.48 16.19
CA LEU A 204 3.12 -19.49 17.04
C LEU A 204 3.16 -19.88 18.53
N TYR A 205 2.94 -21.16 18.85
CA TYR A 205 2.67 -21.63 20.21
C TYR A 205 3.86 -22.32 20.89
N THR A 206 4.87 -21.53 21.26
CA THR A 206 6.03 -22.03 22.01
C THR A 206 5.65 -22.48 23.43
N THR A 207 6.39 -23.46 23.98
CA THR A 207 6.20 -23.90 25.38
C THR A 207 6.28 -22.76 26.40
N SER A 208 7.11 -21.74 26.14
CA SER A 208 7.21 -20.54 26.98
C SER A 208 5.95 -19.69 26.94
N LEU A 209 5.34 -19.51 25.76
CA LEU A 209 4.10 -18.74 25.61
C LEU A 209 2.94 -19.45 26.31
N LEU A 210 2.80 -20.75 26.08
CA LEU A 210 1.75 -21.56 26.71
C LEU A 210 1.81 -21.46 28.24
N LYS A 211 3.01 -21.51 28.84
CA LYS A 211 3.19 -21.33 30.29
C LYS A 211 2.80 -19.94 30.79
N LYS A 212 3.06 -18.88 30.01
CA LYS A 212 2.62 -17.52 30.37
C LYS A 212 1.09 -17.45 30.43
N ILE A 213 0.44 -17.97 29.39
CA ILE A 213 -1.02 -18.00 29.28
C ILE A 213 -1.64 -18.82 30.42
N GLU A 214 -1.07 -19.99 30.74
CA GLU A 214 -1.51 -20.83 31.89
C GLU A 214 -1.42 -20.08 33.23
N ASN A 215 -0.47 -19.15 33.38
CA ASN A 215 -0.33 -18.31 34.57
C ASN A 215 -1.23 -17.06 34.56
N GLY A 216 -2.05 -16.87 33.53
CA GLY A 216 -2.90 -15.67 33.36
C GLY A 216 -2.15 -14.42 32.92
N GLU A 217 -0.93 -14.57 32.37
CA GLU A 217 -0.16 -13.45 31.81
C GLU A 217 -0.58 -13.17 30.37
N CYS A 218 -0.66 -11.89 30.00
CA CYS A 218 -0.93 -11.48 28.62
C CYS A 218 0.35 -11.55 27.76
N ASP A 219 0.18 -11.96 26.50
CA ASP A 219 1.20 -11.84 25.47
C ASP A 219 1.04 -10.45 24.83
N GLY A 220 1.83 -9.47 25.28
CA GLY A 220 1.81 -8.08 24.76
C GLY A 220 1.65 -6.99 25.82
N GLU A 221 1.95 -5.74 25.45
CA GLU A 221 1.89 -4.56 26.35
C GLU A 221 0.57 -3.77 26.24
N SER A 222 -0.19 -3.93 25.14
CA SER A 222 -1.42 -3.15 24.90
C SER A 222 -2.60 -3.64 25.74
N THR A 223 -3.39 -2.69 26.24
CA THR A 223 -4.64 -2.97 26.96
C THR A 223 -5.87 -3.02 26.06
N GLN A 224 -5.77 -2.57 24.80
CA GLN A 224 -6.81 -2.70 23.77
C GLN A 224 -6.41 -3.81 22.80
N ASP A 225 -7.39 -4.59 22.32
CA ASP A 225 -7.17 -5.65 21.34
C ASP A 225 -7.74 -5.19 20.00
N GLU A 226 -6.88 -4.68 19.11
CA GLU A 226 -7.26 -4.11 17.81
C GLU A 226 -8.02 -5.13 16.95
N ALA A 227 -7.69 -6.41 17.10
CA ALA A 227 -8.37 -7.54 16.48
C ALA A 227 -9.86 -7.67 16.85
N LEU A 228 -10.30 -7.16 18.01
CA LEU A 228 -11.67 -7.33 18.52
C LEU A 228 -12.52 -6.04 18.43
N ILE A 229 -12.05 -5.02 17.72
CA ILE A 229 -12.82 -3.79 17.48
C ILE A 229 -13.92 -4.08 16.44
N LEU A 230 -15.16 -3.70 16.75
CA LEU A 230 -16.26 -3.70 15.78
C LEU A 230 -16.44 -2.33 15.15
N SER A 231 -16.66 -2.32 13.83
CA SER A 231 -17.22 -1.16 13.13
C SER A 231 -18.62 -0.81 13.64
N ASP A 232 -19.08 0.40 13.38
CA ASP A 232 -20.42 0.84 13.79
C ASP A 232 -21.51 0.10 13.03
N GLU A 233 -21.25 -0.28 11.78
CA GLU A 233 -22.12 -1.12 10.95
C GLU A 233 -22.24 -2.53 11.53
N ALA A 234 -21.14 -3.12 12.00
CA ALA A 234 -21.15 -4.42 12.66
C ALA A 234 -21.95 -4.39 13.97
N LYS A 235 -21.86 -3.30 14.74
CA LYS A 235 -22.68 -3.10 15.95
C LYS A 235 -24.17 -3.02 15.61
N LYS A 236 -24.54 -2.24 14.59
CA LYS A 236 -25.94 -2.12 14.12
C LYS A 236 -26.50 -3.47 13.72
N ILE A 237 -25.74 -4.29 12.99
CA ILE A 237 -26.15 -5.66 12.65
C ILE A 237 -26.25 -6.51 13.91
N ALA A 238 -25.23 -6.48 14.78
CA ALA A 238 -25.22 -7.24 16.02
C ALA A 238 -26.46 -6.94 16.87
N ASP A 239 -26.93 -5.69 16.95
CA ASP A 239 -28.15 -5.29 17.68
C ASP A 239 -29.44 -5.94 17.16
N THR A 240 -29.47 -6.37 15.89
CA THR A 240 -30.63 -7.07 15.31
C THR A 240 -30.69 -8.57 15.64
N LEU A 241 -29.58 -9.16 16.11
CA LEU A 241 -29.43 -10.60 16.34
C LEU A 241 -29.72 -10.92 17.81
N ASN A 242 -30.91 -11.41 18.14
CA ASN A 242 -31.39 -11.52 19.52
C ASN A 242 -30.69 -12.59 20.37
N THR A 243 -30.09 -13.59 19.74
CA THR A 243 -29.57 -14.79 20.40
C THR A 243 -28.12 -15.11 20.00
N PRO A 244 -27.33 -15.80 20.85
CA PRO A 244 -26.00 -16.30 20.48
C PRO A 244 -26.00 -17.14 19.20
N TYR A 245 -27.06 -17.92 18.99
CA TYR A 245 -27.25 -18.69 17.77
C TYR A 245 -27.35 -17.80 16.53
N GLU A 246 -28.15 -16.72 16.57
CA GLU A 246 -28.29 -15.81 15.43
C GLU A 246 -26.97 -15.09 15.10
N ILE A 247 -26.18 -14.74 16.13
CA ILE A 247 -24.83 -14.17 15.94
C ILE A 247 -23.90 -15.17 15.26
N TYR A 248 -23.82 -16.39 15.79
CA TYR A 248 -23.02 -17.47 15.20
C TYR A 248 -23.44 -17.77 13.75
N LYS A 249 -24.75 -17.90 13.50
CA LYS A 249 -25.29 -18.17 12.17
C LYS A 249 -24.96 -17.04 11.20
N TYR A 250 -25.15 -15.79 11.61
CA TYR A 250 -24.79 -14.64 10.78
C TYR A 250 -23.33 -14.74 10.32
N VAL A 251 -22.39 -14.83 11.26
CA VAL A 251 -20.95 -14.89 10.92
C VAL A 251 -20.63 -16.11 10.04
N LYS A 252 -21.24 -17.27 10.33
CA LYS A 252 -21.03 -18.50 9.56
C LYS A 252 -21.53 -18.40 8.12
N ASP A 253 -22.67 -17.76 7.90
CA ASP A 253 -23.31 -17.72 6.59
C ASP A 253 -22.86 -16.52 5.74
N THR A 254 -22.31 -15.46 6.36
CA THR A 254 -21.93 -14.24 5.62
C THR A 254 -20.45 -14.12 5.32
N VAL A 255 -19.56 -14.63 6.17
CA VAL A 255 -18.11 -14.51 5.98
C VAL A 255 -17.64 -15.65 5.06
N ASP A 256 -16.82 -15.41 4.05
CA ASP A 256 -16.18 -16.47 3.27
C ASP A 256 -14.88 -16.93 3.93
N PHE A 257 -14.59 -18.24 3.89
CA PHE A 257 -13.37 -18.80 4.45
C PHE A 257 -12.21 -18.72 3.45
N LYS A 258 -11.15 -18.04 3.87
CA LYS A 258 -9.88 -17.94 3.16
C LYS A 258 -8.74 -18.47 4.05
N PRO A 259 -8.09 -19.61 3.74
CA PRO A 259 -6.97 -20.11 4.53
C PRO A 259 -5.77 -19.16 4.46
N TYR A 260 -5.28 -18.75 5.62
CA TYR A 260 -3.94 -18.21 5.86
C TYR A 260 -3.67 -18.39 7.35
N TYR A 261 -2.41 -18.28 7.76
CA TYR A 261 -2.04 -18.47 9.14
C TYR A 261 -1.97 -17.15 9.91
N GLY A 262 -2.47 -17.13 11.15
CA GLY A 262 -2.50 -15.94 12.00
C GLY A 262 -3.69 -15.02 11.74
N LEU A 263 -3.64 -13.79 12.27
CA LEU A 263 -4.72 -12.81 12.23
C LEU A 263 -4.33 -11.64 11.32
N ARG A 264 -5.17 -11.32 10.34
CA ARG A 264 -4.90 -10.32 9.32
C ARG A 264 -5.86 -9.12 9.37
N TYR A 265 -7.16 -9.39 9.34
CA TYR A 265 -8.21 -8.37 9.17
C TYR A 265 -8.73 -7.80 10.50
N GLY A 266 -8.72 -8.61 11.55
CA GLY A 266 -9.49 -8.36 12.76
C GLY A 266 -11.00 -8.39 12.49
N ALA A 267 -11.79 -8.10 13.53
CA ALA A 267 -13.24 -8.10 13.47
C ALA A 267 -13.79 -7.06 12.48
N THR A 268 -13.22 -5.85 12.44
CA THR A 268 -13.60 -4.79 11.49
C THR A 268 -13.44 -5.26 10.04
N GLY A 269 -12.23 -5.67 9.63
CA GLY A 269 -11.99 -6.04 8.24
C GLY A 269 -12.73 -7.31 7.82
N THR A 270 -12.89 -8.28 8.74
CA THR A 270 -13.65 -9.50 8.47
C THR A 270 -15.12 -9.21 8.18
N PHE A 271 -15.71 -8.28 8.94
CA PHE A 271 -17.09 -7.86 8.73
C PHE A 271 -17.24 -7.10 7.41
N THR A 272 -16.36 -6.13 7.15
CA THR A 272 -16.41 -5.25 5.99
C THR A 272 -16.18 -6.02 4.68
N CYS A 273 -15.12 -6.83 4.59
CA CYS A 273 -14.83 -7.63 3.39
C CYS A 273 -15.67 -8.90 3.28
N LYS A 274 -16.42 -9.28 4.32
CA LYS A 274 -17.12 -10.56 4.44
C LYS A 274 -16.19 -11.75 4.13
N VAL A 275 -14.95 -11.71 4.60
CA VAL A 275 -13.93 -12.74 4.33
C VAL A 275 -12.97 -12.87 5.50
N GLY A 276 -12.51 -14.08 5.80
CA GLY A 276 -11.56 -14.31 6.89
C GLY A 276 -11.10 -15.76 7.00
N ASN A 277 -9.97 -15.99 7.66
CA ASN A 277 -9.58 -17.33 8.11
C ASN A 277 -10.27 -17.68 9.44
N ASP A 278 -9.75 -18.68 10.14
CA ASP A 278 -10.19 -19.11 11.46
C ASP A 278 -9.99 -18.02 12.54
N TYR A 279 -8.83 -17.36 12.61
CA TYR A 279 -8.60 -16.26 13.56
C TYR A 279 -9.51 -15.06 13.30
N ASP A 280 -9.60 -14.61 12.06
CA ASP A 280 -10.35 -13.42 11.67
C ASP A 280 -11.87 -13.64 11.85
N THR A 281 -12.36 -14.81 11.44
CA THR A 281 -13.76 -15.21 11.69
C THR A 281 -14.04 -15.35 13.20
N ALA A 282 -13.12 -15.95 13.98
CA ALA A 282 -13.26 -16.06 15.43
C ALA A 282 -13.26 -14.67 16.09
N SER A 283 -12.43 -13.75 15.60
CA SER A 283 -12.34 -12.37 16.11
C SER A 283 -13.65 -11.62 15.93
N LEU A 284 -14.26 -11.69 14.74
CA LEU A 284 -15.58 -11.11 14.50
C LEU A 284 -16.65 -11.73 15.42
N LEU A 285 -16.69 -13.06 15.52
CA LEU A 285 -17.67 -13.76 16.35
C LEU A 285 -17.52 -13.39 17.84
N ILE A 286 -16.30 -13.40 18.37
CA ILE A 286 -15.99 -13.00 19.74
C ILE A 286 -16.40 -11.54 19.98
N ALA A 287 -16.05 -10.65 19.07
CA ALA A 287 -16.35 -9.22 19.19
C ALA A 287 -17.87 -8.96 19.21
N MET A 288 -18.65 -9.60 18.31
CA MET A 288 -20.11 -9.49 18.31
C MET A 288 -20.75 -10.09 19.57
N LEU A 289 -20.28 -11.25 20.04
CA LEU A 289 -20.76 -11.88 21.27
C LEU A 289 -20.48 -11.00 22.50
N LYS A 290 -19.26 -10.46 22.62
CA LYS A 290 -18.86 -9.54 23.70
C LYS A 290 -19.70 -8.26 23.67
N TYR A 291 -19.91 -7.67 22.50
CA TYR A 291 -20.78 -6.50 22.33
C TYR A 291 -22.22 -6.78 22.81
N ARG A 292 -22.71 -8.01 22.61
CA ARG A 292 -24.03 -8.47 23.08
C ARG A 292 -24.06 -8.98 24.52
N GLY A 293 -22.96 -8.84 25.27
CA GLY A 293 -22.90 -9.14 26.71
C GLY A 293 -22.60 -10.59 27.06
N PHE A 294 -22.10 -11.38 26.10
CA PHE A 294 -21.62 -12.75 26.33
C PHE A 294 -20.11 -12.77 26.48
N GLU A 295 -19.60 -13.59 27.39
CA GLU A 295 -18.15 -13.86 27.42
C GLU A 295 -17.82 -14.81 26.28
N ALA A 296 -16.74 -14.51 25.56
CA ALA A 296 -16.26 -15.31 24.46
C ALA A 296 -14.73 -15.23 24.40
N ARG A 297 -14.09 -16.33 24.04
CA ARG A 297 -12.64 -16.48 24.03
C ARG A 297 -12.22 -17.39 22.88
N TYR A 298 -10.98 -17.23 22.46
CA TYR A 298 -10.38 -18.11 21.47
C TYR A 298 -9.94 -19.41 22.12
N VAL A 299 -10.04 -20.49 21.35
CA VAL A 299 -9.41 -21.76 21.67
C VAL A 299 -8.61 -22.19 20.45
N VAL A 300 -7.35 -22.55 20.67
CA VAL A 300 -6.46 -23.06 19.63
C VAL A 300 -6.14 -24.52 19.87
N GLY A 301 -6.06 -25.28 18.80
CA GLY A 301 -5.69 -26.69 18.88
C GLY A 301 -5.29 -27.26 17.54
N THR A 302 -4.99 -28.55 17.54
CA THR A 302 -4.87 -29.34 16.32
C THR A 302 -6.17 -30.07 16.06
N VAL A 303 -6.72 -29.86 14.87
CA VAL A 303 -7.95 -30.50 14.39
C VAL A 303 -7.63 -31.45 13.25
N GLN A 304 -8.42 -32.50 13.09
CA GLN A 304 -8.34 -33.41 11.97
C GLN A 304 -9.57 -33.22 11.07
N ILE A 305 -9.31 -32.79 9.83
CA ILE A 305 -10.33 -32.53 8.83
C ILE A 305 -10.24 -33.65 7.78
N GLU A 306 -11.36 -34.32 7.50
CA GLU A 306 -11.43 -35.30 6.43
C GLU A 306 -11.01 -34.66 5.09
N ILE A 307 -10.26 -35.39 4.27
CA ILE A 307 -9.65 -34.80 3.07
C ILE A 307 -10.69 -34.22 2.09
N LYS A 308 -11.89 -34.80 2.03
CA LYS A 308 -13.00 -34.28 1.21
C LYS A 308 -13.50 -32.92 1.69
N GLU A 309 -13.54 -32.71 2.99
CA GLU A 309 -13.93 -31.44 3.58
C GLU A 309 -12.81 -30.41 3.43
N ALA A 310 -11.53 -30.82 3.52
CA ALA A 310 -10.39 -29.95 3.23
C ALA A 310 -10.38 -29.48 1.76
N ILE A 311 -10.70 -30.37 0.81
CA ILE A 311 -10.91 -30.02 -0.61
C ILE A 311 -12.05 -29.00 -0.73
N ASN A 312 -13.17 -29.20 -0.03
CA ASN A 312 -14.31 -28.29 -0.06
C ASN A 312 -13.98 -26.90 0.52
N LEU A 313 -13.24 -26.85 1.63
CA LEU A 313 -12.81 -25.62 2.33
C LEU A 313 -11.73 -24.84 1.57
N THR A 314 -10.83 -25.52 0.86
CA THR A 314 -9.76 -24.88 0.08
C THR A 314 -10.17 -24.55 -1.36
N GLY A 315 -11.17 -25.24 -1.90
CA GLY A 315 -11.55 -25.14 -3.31
C GLY A 315 -10.54 -25.82 -4.24
N ALA A 316 -9.69 -26.69 -3.71
CA ALA A 316 -8.73 -27.47 -4.49
C ALA A 316 -9.41 -28.49 -5.41
N ASP A 317 -8.73 -28.91 -6.47
CA ASP A 317 -9.24 -29.95 -7.38
C ASP A 317 -8.97 -31.38 -6.87
N ASN A 318 -8.00 -31.56 -5.97
CA ASN A 318 -7.57 -32.87 -5.47
C ASN A 318 -6.96 -32.79 -4.07
N GLU A 319 -6.67 -33.95 -3.48
CA GLU A 319 -6.16 -34.10 -2.12
C GLU A 319 -4.83 -33.38 -1.91
N GLN A 320 -3.90 -33.49 -2.86
CA GLN A 320 -2.59 -32.86 -2.76
C GLN A 320 -2.72 -31.34 -2.87
N GLY A 321 -3.56 -30.83 -3.77
CA GLY A 321 -3.82 -29.39 -3.89
C GLY A 321 -4.38 -28.77 -2.61
N ALA A 322 -5.23 -29.49 -1.87
CA ALA A 322 -5.72 -29.00 -0.57
C ALA A 322 -4.59 -28.89 0.47
N VAL A 323 -3.68 -29.88 0.49
CA VAL A 323 -2.51 -29.89 1.37
C VAL A 323 -1.52 -28.78 1.00
N ASP A 324 -1.28 -28.59 -0.30
CA ASP A 324 -0.37 -27.58 -0.81
C ASP A 324 -0.88 -26.17 -0.47
N ILE A 325 -2.17 -25.88 -0.67
CA ILE A 325 -2.77 -24.58 -0.32
C ILE A 325 -2.61 -24.27 1.17
N LEU A 326 -2.96 -25.20 2.06
CA LEU A 326 -2.87 -24.99 3.51
C LEU A 326 -1.42 -24.75 3.95
N SER A 327 -0.49 -25.59 3.48
CA SER A 327 0.92 -25.49 3.86
C SER A 327 1.63 -24.27 3.28
N MET A 328 1.37 -23.89 2.02
CA MET A 328 1.97 -22.72 1.36
C MET A 328 1.59 -21.40 2.05
N LEU A 329 0.41 -21.35 2.69
CA LEU A 329 -0.09 -20.18 3.42
C LEU A 329 0.32 -20.18 4.89
N GLY A 330 1.38 -20.92 5.21
CA GLY A 330 2.03 -20.94 6.52
C GLY A 330 1.34 -21.79 7.58
N ILE A 331 0.20 -22.43 7.27
CA ILE A 331 -0.58 -23.19 8.26
C ILE A 331 0.16 -24.49 8.59
N PRO A 332 0.50 -24.73 9.87
CA PRO A 332 1.11 -26.00 10.30
C PRO A 332 0.23 -27.18 9.91
N THR A 333 0.70 -28.00 8.97
CA THR A 333 -0.08 -29.06 8.34
C THR A 333 0.67 -30.39 8.39
N THR A 334 -0.06 -31.48 8.66
CA THR A 334 0.40 -32.88 8.45
C THR A 334 -0.70 -33.69 7.77
N VAL A 335 -0.32 -34.75 7.06
CA VAL A 335 -1.29 -35.63 6.39
C VAL A 335 -1.52 -36.92 7.18
N VAL A 336 -2.76 -37.43 7.17
CA VAL A 336 -3.09 -38.78 7.61
C VAL A 336 -3.21 -39.64 6.36
N LYS A 337 -2.48 -40.75 6.29
CA LYS A 337 -2.60 -41.70 5.19
C LYS A 337 -3.18 -43.04 5.63
N THR A 338 -3.96 -43.63 4.74
CA THR A 338 -4.44 -45.01 4.86
C THR A 338 -4.24 -45.68 3.51
N ASP A 339 -3.55 -46.81 3.48
CA ASP A 339 -3.18 -47.53 2.24
C ASP A 339 -2.47 -46.63 1.21
N GLY A 340 -1.61 -45.72 1.68
CA GLY A 340 -0.85 -44.79 0.85
C GLY A 340 -1.64 -43.60 0.29
N LYS A 341 -2.93 -43.47 0.59
CA LYS A 341 -3.78 -42.34 0.19
C LYS A 341 -3.99 -41.37 1.33
N ILE A 342 -4.01 -40.07 1.03
CA ILE A 342 -4.35 -39.02 2.00
C ILE A 342 -5.84 -39.14 2.32
N THR A 343 -6.18 -39.38 3.59
CA THR A 343 -7.57 -39.53 4.05
C THR A 343 -8.03 -38.37 4.93
N ALA A 344 -7.09 -37.67 5.56
CA ALA A 344 -7.35 -36.46 6.34
C ALA A 344 -6.11 -35.56 6.38
N VAL A 345 -6.32 -34.31 6.78
CA VAL A 345 -5.27 -33.37 7.17
C VAL A 345 -5.40 -33.06 8.64
N ARG A 346 -4.26 -32.83 9.31
CA ARG A 346 -4.21 -32.24 10.63
C ARG A 346 -3.58 -30.87 10.54
N ILE A 347 -4.34 -29.87 10.97
CA ILE A 347 -3.92 -28.49 10.95
C ILE A 347 -4.02 -27.88 12.35
N GLU A 348 -3.17 -26.91 12.63
CA GLU A 348 -3.48 -25.96 13.69
C GLU A 348 -4.68 -25.10 13.28
N HIS A 349 -5.63 -24.91 14.20
CA HIS A 349 -6.89 -24.24 13.93
C HIS A 349 -7.42 -23.54 15.18
N VAL A 350 -8.18 -22.46 14.98
CA VAL A 350 -8.81 -21.67 16.03
C VAL A 350 -10.33 -21.75 15.96
N TRP A 351 -10.96 -21.90 17.11
CA TRP A 351 -12.42 -21.79 17.27
C TRP A 351 -12.76 -20.90 18.47
N VAL A 352 -14.06 -20.69 18.69
CA VAL A 352 -14.57 -19.85 19.78
C VAL A 352 -15.21 -20.72 20.86
N GLU A 353 -14.96 -20.39 22.12
CA GLU A 353 -15.82 -20.79 23.22
C GLU A 353 -16.60 -19.59 23.73
N ALA A 354 -17.90 -19.74 23.91
CA ALA A 354 -18.76 -18.68 24.44
C ALA A 354 -19.52 -19.14 25.70
N TYR A 355 -19.58 -18.29 26.71
CA TYR A 355 -20.29 -18.55 27.97
C TYR A 355 -21.76 -18.09 27.86
N ILE A 356 -22.63 -19.00 27.44
CA ILE A 356 -24.00 -18.68 26.99
C ILE A 356 -25.06 -19.59 27.64
N PRO A 357 -26.32 -19.13 27.76
CA PRO A 357 -27.43 -19.99 28.16
C PRO A 357 -27.69 -21.06 27.09
N TYR A 358 -27.43 -22.32 27.43
CA TYR A 358 -27.52 -23.44 26.48
C TYR A 358 -28.65 -24.42 26.79
N ASP A 359 -29.12 -24.44 28.04
CA ASP A 359 -30.15 -25.37 28.55
C ASP A 359 -31.48 -25.32 27.78
N SER A 360 -31.84 -24.15 27.27
CA SER A 360 -33.11 -23.88 26.60
C SER A 360 -32.88 -23.66 25.09
N TYR A 361 -33.12 -24.71 24.30
CA TYR A 361 -32.99 -24.68 22.83
C TYR A 361 -31.58 -24.32 22.33
N ARG A 362 -30.52 -24.78 23.01
CA ARG A 362 -29.12 -24.71 22.50
C ARG A 362 -28.72 -23.32 22.00
N GLY A 363 -29.03 -22.29 22.77
CA GLY A 363 -28.69 -20.90 22.46
C GLY A 363 -29.56 -20.20 21.42
N SER A 364 -30.64 -20.82 20.90
CA SER A 364 -31.65 -20.14 20.04
C SER A 364 -32.94 -19.76 20.77
N GLY A 365 -33.08 -20.18 22.04
CA GLY A 365 -34.21 -19.86 22.89
C GLY A 365 -34.09 -18.49 23.57
N LYS A 366 -34.90 -18.28 24.63
CA LYS A 366 -34.76 -17.10 25.49
C LYS A 366 -33.36 -17.09 26.10
N VAL A 367 -32.72 -15.91 26.10
CA VAL A 367 -31.43 -15.67 26.76
C VAL A 367 -31.62 -15.66 28.28
N ALA A 368 -31.91 -16.81 28.87
CA ALA A 368 -32.11 -17.03 30.29
C ALA A 368 -31.79 -18.49 30.63
N GLY A 369 -31.31 -18.75 31.83
CA GLY A 369 -30.94 -20.11 32.27
C GLY A 369 -29.48 -20.22 32.70
N ALA A 370 -29.05 -21.46 32.94
CA ALA A 370 -27.67 -21.76 33.31
C ALA A 370 -26.75 -21.55 32.09
N LYS A 371 -25.62 -20.89 32.33
CA LYS A 371 -24.61 -20.65 31.29
C LYS A 371 -23.51 -21.70 31.35
N GLU A 372 -23.04 -22.09 30.18
CA GLU A 372 -21.97 -23.06 29.98
C GLU A 372 -21.02 -22.55 28.90
N TRP A 373 -19.77 -23.00 28.92
CA TRP A 373 -18.84 -22.74 27.81
C TRP A 373 -19.18 -23.68 26.66
N ILE A 374 -19.60 -23.10 25.54
CA ILE A 374 -20.01 -23.85 24.34
C ILE A 374 -19.00 -23.60 23.23
N PRO A 375 -18.35 -24.65 22.69
CA PRO A 375 -17.46 -24.52 21.56
C PRO A 375 -18.25 -24.33 20.27
N MET A 376 -17.81 -23.40 19.43
CA MET A 376 -18.42 -23.09 18.13
C MET A 376 -17.37 -22.60 17.14
N ASP A 377 -17.51 -23.00 15.89
CA ASP A 377 -16.61 -22.61 14.82
C ASP A 377 -17.40 -22.10 13.63
N ALA A 378 -17.40 -20.77 13.47
CA ALA A 378 -18.04 -20.10 12.36
C ALA A 378 -17.17 -20.06 11.11
N SER A 379 -15.89 -20.46 11.15
CA SER A 379 -15.00 -20.54 9.98
C SER A 379 -15.22 -21.83 9.18
N TYR A 380 -15.54 -22.94 9.85
CA TYR A 380 -15.84 -24.21 9.19
C TYR A 380 -17.19 -24.14 8.46
N LYS A 381 -17.16 -24.22 7.13
CA LYS A 381 -18.33 -24.08 6.25
C LYS A 381 -18.37 -25.20 5.22
N LYS A 382 -19.56 -25.43 4.69
CA LYS A 382 -19.76 -26.26 3.51
C LYS A 382 -20.00 -25.36 2.32
N TYR A 383 -19.48 -25.78 1.18
CA TYR A 383 -19.60 -25.07 -0.08
C TYR A 383 -20.32 -25.90 -1.12
N GLU A 384 -21.16 -25.24 -1.89
CA GLU A 384 -21.71 -25.78 -3.13
C GLU A 384 -20.92 -25.23 -4.30
N LYS A 385 -20.62 -26.10 -5.27
CA LYS A 385 -19.94 -25.69 -6.49
C LYS A 385 -20.88 -24.77 -7.26
N GLN A 386 -20.39 -23.61 -7.65
CA GLN A 386 -21.11 -22.72 -8.52
C GLN A 386 -20.87 -23.17 -9.96
N GLU A 387 -21.93 -23.37 -10.74
CA GLU A 387 -21.76 -23.62 -12.17
C GLU A 387 -21.07 -22.40 -12.79
N LYS A 388 -20.12 -22.66 -13.70
CA LYS A 388 -19.51 -21.57 -14.47
C LYS A 388 -20.65 -20.80 -15.13
N LEU A 389 -20.70 -19.50 -14.91
CA LEU A 389 -21.62 -18.66 -15.65
C LEU A 389 -21.37 -18.88 -17.14
N ASN A 390 -22.40 -19.39 -17.82
CA ASN A 390 -22.34 -19.65 -19.23
C ASN A 390 -22.62 -18.33 -19.94
N TYR A 391 -21.62 -17.47 -19.96
CA TYR A 391 -21.69 -16.22 -20.69
C TYR A 391 -21.84 -16.50 -22.19
N ASP A 392 -22.41 -15.55 -22.94
CA ASP A 392 -22.51 -15.67 -24.39
C ASP A 392 -21.12 -15.72 -25.06
N SER A 393 -21.10 -16.08 -26.35
CA SER A 393 -19.85 -16.17 -27.12
C SER A 393 -19.05 -14.89 -27.10
N ASP A 394 -19.73 -13.75 -27.07
CA ASP A 394 -19.15 -12.43 -27.24
C ASP A 394 -18.44 -12.00 -25.94
N PHE A 395 -19.01 -12.32 -24.78
CA PHE A 395 -18.35 -12.09 -23.47
C PHE A 395 -17.11 -12.94 -23.29
N ASN A 396 -17.19 -14.22 -23.69
CA ASN A 396 -16.04 -15.11 -23.64
C ASN A 396 -14.91 -14.62 -24.56
N GLU A 397 -15.24 -13.97 -25.69
CA GLU A 397 -14.27 -13.37 -26.60
C GLU A 397 -13.63 -12.09 -26.03
N GLU A 398 -14.42 -11.20 -25.41
CA GLU A 398 -13.91 -10.01 -24.68
C GLU A 398 -12.93 -10.40 -23.56
N ILE A 399 -13.31 -11.41 -22.76
CA ILE A 399 -12.48 -11.98 -21.72
C ILE A 399 -11.16 -12.55 -22.29
N LYS A 400 -11.25 -13.28 -23.40
CA LYS A 400 -10.07 -13.89 -24.02
C LYS A 400 -9.12 -12.82 -24.52
N LYS A 401 -9.65 -11.74 -25.11
CA LYS A 401 -8.89 -10.57 -25.52
C LYS A 401 -8.18 -9.92 -24.33
N LEU A 402 -8.85 -9.75 -23.18
CA LEU A 402 -8.23 -9.25 -21.95
C LEU A 402 -7.05 -10.14 -21.49
N SER A 403 -7.24 -11.47 -21.50
CA SER A 403 -6.18 -12.43 -21.16
C SER A 403 -4.98 -12.40 -22.12
N GLU A 404 -5.21 -12.15 -23.41
CA GLU A 404 -4.15 -11.99 -24.41
C GLU A 404 -3.40 -10.66 -24.25
N GLU A 405 -4.09 -9.58 -23.91
CA GLU A 405 -3.49 -8.28 -23.63
C GLU A 405 -2.62 -8.29 -22.37
N LEU A 406 -3.02 -9.01 -21.31
CA LEU A 406 -2.21 -9.18 -20.09
C LEU A 406 -0.87 -9.86 -20.33
N LYS A 407 -0.71 -10.61 -21.43
CA LYS A 407 0.58 -11.20 -21.83
C LYS A 407 1.49 -10.20 -22.54
N ASN A 408 1.00 -9.01 -22.84
CA ASN A 408 1.73 -7.96 -23.53
C ASN A 408 1.94 -6.77 -22.59
N GLU A 409 3.17 -6.60 -22.12
CA GLU A 409 3.58 -5.52 -21.20
C GLU A 409 3.33 -4.10 -21.76
N ASN A 410 3.10 -3.95 -23.07
CA ASN A 410 2.83 -2.66 -23.73
C ASN A 410 1.34 -2.45 -24.08
N ALA A 411 0.42 -3.28 -23.58
CA ALA A 411 -1.01 -3.14 -23.88
C ALA A 411 -1.60 -1.87 -23.26
N THR A 412 -2.17 -0.99 -24.08
CA THR A 412 -2.84 0.25 -23.63
C THR A 412 -4.36 0.13 -23.50
N GLY A 413 -4.96 -1.00 -23.91
CA GLY A 413 -6.41 -1.24 -23.93
C GLY A 413 -6.97 -1.95 -22.68
N PHE A 414 -6.12 -2.28 -21.71
CA PHE A 414 -6.50 -3.10 -20.54
C PHE A 414 -7.64 -2.47 -19.74
N SER A 415 -7.55 -1.16 -19.43
CA SER A 415 -8.57 -0.46 -18.64
C SER A 415 -9.93 -0.38 -19.34
N GLU A 416 -9.95 -0.09 -20.65
CA GLU A 416 -11.20 0.00 -21.43
C GLU A 416 -11.90 -1.37 -21.54
N ASN A 417 -11.13 -2.44 -21.77
CA ASN A 417 -11.69 -3.80 -21.84
C ASN A 417 -12.19 -4.27 -20.46
N LEU A 418 -11.49 -3.94 -19.37
CA LEU A 418 -11.92 -4.28 -18.01
C LEU A 418 -13.24 -3.58 -17.65
N GLU A 419 -13.40 -2.30 -18.01
CA GLU A 419 -14.64 -1.53 -17.82
C GLU A 419 -15.81 -2.15 -18.60
N SER A 420 -15.60 -2.55 -19.86
CA SER A 420 -16.62 -3.22 -20.68
C SER A 420 -17.10 -4.54 -20.05
N ILE A 421 -16.17 -5.36 -19.57
CA ILE A 421 -16.50 -6.64 -18.94
C ILE A 421 -17.25 -6.41 -17.62
N GLN A 422 -16.86 -5.38 -16.87
CA GLN A 422 -17.54 -4.99 -15.64
C GLN A 422 -18.99 -4.57 -15.85
N ASP A 423 -19.25 -3.72 -16.85
CA ASP A 423 -20.61 -3.26 -17.12
C ASP A 423 -21.55 -4.43 -17.42
N ARG A 424 -21.06 -5.44 -18.15
CA ARG A 424 -21.82 -6.65 -18.45
C ARG A 424 -22.05 -7.54 -17.24
N ILE A 425 -21.06 -7.71 -16.37
CA ILE A 425 -21.24 -8.42 -15.10
C ILE A 425 -22.26 -7.71 -14.21
N THR A 426 -22.20 -6.38 -14.17
CA THR A 426 -23.11 -5.55 -13.37
C THR A 426 -24.53 -5.62 -13.92
N GLU A 427 -24.70 -5.56 -15.24
CA GLU A 427 -25.99 -5.73 -15.89
C GLU A 427 -26.59 -7.09 -15.55
N TYR A 428 -25.81 -8.17 -15.71
CA TYR A 428 -26.21 -9.52 -15.37
C TYR A 428 -26.57 -9.67 -13.88
N ALA A 429 -25.76 -9.11 -12.98
CA ALA A 429 -26.02 -9.11 -11.53
C ALA A 429 -27.37 -8.49 -11.18
N ASN A 430 -27.68 -7.36 -11.83
CA ASN A 430 -28.94 -6.66 -11.62
C ASN A 430 -30.13 -7.43 -12.22
N GLU A 431 -29.98 -8.02 -13.41
CA GLU A 431 -31.01 -8.84 -14.04
C GLU A 431 -31.38 -10.06 -13.18
N GLU A 432 -30.37 -10.74 -12.65
CA GLU A 432 -30.54 -11.96 -11.84
C GLU A 432 -30.73 -11.69 -10.33
N SER A 433 -30.64 -10.42 -9.91
CA SER A 433 -30.73 -10.01 -8.49
C SER A 433 -29.74 -10.75 -7.58
N ILE A 434 -28.49 -10.87 -8.04
CA ILE A 434 -27.37 -11.53 -7.34
C ILE A 434 -26.25 -10.53 -7.07
N GLU A 435 -25.49 -10.70 -5.98
CA GLU A 435 -24.31 -9.86 -5.70
C GLU A 435 -23.20 -10.14 -6.74
N THR A 436 -22.52 -9.08 -7.18
CA THR A 436 -21.45 -9.17 -8.19
C THR A 436 -20.30 -10.08 -7.76
N ASP A 437 -19.94 -10.08 -6.47
CA ASP A 437 -18.94 -11.01 -5.92
C ASP A 437 -19.37 -12.48 -6.00
N THR A 438 -20.68 -12.74 -5.93
CA THR A 438 -21.22 -14.10 -6.06
C THR A 438 -21.03 -14.60 -7.49
N ILE A 439 -21.13 -13.74 -8.50
CA ILE A 439 -20.94 -14.11 -9.92
C ILE A 439 -19.53 -14.64 -10.18
N LEU A 440 -18.52 -14.01 -9.57
CA LEU A 440 -17.12 -14.31 -9.84
C LEU A 440 -16.57 -15.47 -9.00
N SER A 441 -17.24 -15.82 -7.90
CA SER A 441 -16.81 -16.94 -7.06
C SER A 441 -17.06 -18.31 -7.71
N LYS A 442 -16.12 -19.25 -7.53
CA LYS A 442 -16.28 -20.66 -7.95
C LYS A 442 -17.23 -21.48 -7.07
N ARG A 443 -17.55 -20.96 -5.89
CA ARG A 443 -18.28 -21.68 -4.86
C ARG A 443 -19.11 -20.72 -4.01
N LYS A 444 -20.25 -21.20 -3.56
CA LYS A 444 -21.14 -20.47 -2.65
C LYS A 444 -21.21 -21.17 -1.30
N ILE A 445 -21.25 -20.39 -0.23
CA ILE A 445 -21.50 -20.91 1.11
C ILE A 445 -22.87 -21.61 1.11
N LYS A 446 -22.88 -22.86 1.54
CA LYS A 446 -24.10 -23.61 1.78
C LYS A 446 -24.65 -23.22 3.15
N GLU A 447 -25.71 -22.41 3.14
CA GLU A 447 -26.35 -21.92 4.36
C GLU A 447 -26.73 -23.06 5.31
N ASP A 448 -26.48 -22.83 6.60
CA ASP A 448 -26.90 -23.78 7.63
C ASP A 448 -28.42 -23.68 7.84
N THR A 449 -29.10 -24.81 7.72
CA THR A 449 -30.56 -24.91 7.89
C THR A 449 -30.98 -25.21 9.33
N LEU A 450 -30.03 -25.53 10.22
CA LEU A 450 -30.31 -25.85 11.61
C LEU A 450 -30.53 -24.60 12.45
N SER A 451 -31.69 -24.51 13.13
CA SER A 451 -32.08 -23.40 14.03
C SER A 451 -31.52 -23.51 15.46
N LEU A 452 -30.37 -24.16 15.64
CA LEU A 452 -29.78 -24.48 16.95
C LEU A 452 -28.24 -24.44 16.86
N LEU A 453 -27.55 -24.07 17.95
CA LEU A 453 -26.09 -24.23 17.98
C LEU A 453 -25.71 -25.72 17.97
N PRO A 454 -24.61 -26.09 17.29
CA PRO A 454 -24.04 -27.44 17.37
C PRO A 454 -23.76 -27.85 18.82
N SER A 455 -23.87 -29.14 19.12
CA SER A 455 -23.47 -29.69 20.43
C SER A 455 -22.00 -30.11 20.48
N VAL A 456 -21.35 -30.17 19.33
CA VAL A 456 -19.94 -30.52 19.15
C VAL A 456 -19.40 -29.78 17.92
N LEU A 457 -18.08 -29.64 17.83
CA LEU A 457 -17.41 -29.12 16.65
C LEU A 457 -17.57 -30.07 15.45
N PRO A 458 -17.51 -29.58 14.20
CA PRO A 458 -17.76 -30.38 13.00
C PRO A 458 -16.60 -31.31 12.60
N TYR A 459 -15.52 -31.36 13.40
CA TYR A 459 -14.30 -32.13 13.16
C TYR A 459 -13.78 -32.75 14.46
N GLU A 460 -12.82 -33.69 14.34
CA GLU A 460 -12.13 -34.26 15.51
C GLU A 460 -11.06 -33.29 16.02
N VAL A 461 -11.16 -32.90 17.29
CA VAL A 461 -10.08 -32.19 17.99
C VAL A 461 -9.06 -33.22 18.48
N ILE A 462 -7.87 -33.23 17.87
CA ILE A 462 -6.77 -34.14 18.25
C ILE A 462 -6.14 -33.67 19.56
N LYS A 463 -5.98 -32.36 19.70
CA LYS A 463 -5.36 -31.73 20.87
C LYS A 463 -5.82 -30.29 21.01
N GLU A 464 -6.29 -29.92 22.20
CA GLU A 464 -6.41 -28.52 22.59
C GLU A 464 -5.05 -28.03 23.10
N ASN A 465 -4.59 -26.90 22.57
CA ASN A 465 -3.28 -26.33 22.90
C ASN A 465 -3.38 -25.23 23.94
N ALA A 466 -4.30 -24.27 23.76
CA ALA A 466 -4.49 -23.16 24.70
C ALA A 466 -5.85 -22.49 24.52
N VAL A 467 -6.23 -21.72 25.55
CA VAL A 467 -7.38 -20.81 25.57
C VAL A 467 -6.87 -19.41 25.87
N PHE A 468 -7.34 -18.40 25.15
CA PHE A 468 -6.90 -17.03 25.36
C PHE A 468 -8.00 -16.01 25.06
N ASP A 469 -7.99 -14.90 25.78
CA ASP A 469 -8.92 -13.79 25.57
C ASP A 469 -8.54 -12.90 24.39
N ARG A 470 -7.29 -13.00 23.91
CA ARG A 470 -6.67 -12.22 22.84
C ARG A 470 -5.70 -13.07 22.04
N ALA A 471 -5.66 -12.89 20.72
CA ALA A 471 -4.72 -13.60 19.87
C ALA A 471 -3.27 -13.34 20.30
N PRO A 472 -2.37 -14.36 20.27
CA PRO A 472 -0.96 -14.17 20.58
C PRO A 472 -0.26 -13.15 19.67
N GLU A 473 0.81 -12.52 20.15
CA GLU A 473 1.51 -11.46 19.42
C GLU A 473 2.17 -11.93 18.12
N LYS A 474 2.56 -13.21 18.07
CA LYS A 474 3.09 -13.82 16.84
C LYS A 474 1.99 -14.18 15.84
N ALA A 475 0.76 -14.35 16.30
CA ALA A 475 -0.35 -14.67 15.40
C ALA A 475 -0.77 -13.42 14.62
N LYS A 476 -0.64 -12.23 15.21
CA LYS A 476 -1.06 -10.96 14.60
C LYS A 476 -0.11 -10.52 13.50
N ALA A 477 -0.65 -10.26 12.30
CA ALA A 477 0.09 -9.62 11.23
C ALA A 477 0.52 -8.20 11.65
N LYS A 478 1.71 -7.78 11.20
CA LYS A 478 2.32 -6.49 11.57
C LYS A 478 2.85 -5.76 10.34
N ILE A 479 2.65 -4.45 10.32
CA ILE A 479 3.16 -3.54 9.30
C ILE A 479 4.10 -2.56 9.99
N THR A 480 5.35 -2.52 9.54
CA THR A 480 6.38 -1.64 10.11
C THR A 480 6.84 -0.62 9.08
N PHE A 481 6.76 0.65 9.43
CA PHE A 481 7.22 1.75 8.61
C PHE A 481 8.57 2.27 9.10
N LYS A 482 9.48 2.49 8.15
CA LYS A 482 10.84 2.99 8.40
C LYS A 482 11.09 4.25 7.59
N LEU A 483 11.59 5.28 8.25
CA LEU A 483 12.11 6.48 7.60
C LEU A 483 13.62 6.50 7.73
N THR A 484 14.31 6.60 6.60
CA THR A 484 15.77 6.67 6.55
C THR A 484 16.22 7.83 5.67
N THR A 485 17.06 8.70 6.23
CA THR A 485 17.72 9.77 5.49
C THR A 485 18.97 9.20 4.82
N PRO A 486 19.02 9.10 3.48
CA PRO A 486 20.17 8.55 2.80
C PRO A 486 21.39 9.45 2.97
N PHE A 487 22.58 8.84 3.05
CA PHE A 487 23.84 9.58 3.01
C PHE A 487 24.06 10.15 1.60
N TYR A 488 24.10 11.49 1.50
CA TYR A 488 24.45 12.31 0.32
C TYR A 488 24.57 11.55 -1.03
N GLY A 489 23.53 11.62 -1.87
CA GLY A 489 23.55 11.16 -3.28
C GLY A 489 23.63 9.64 -3.47
N THR A 490 23.81 8.84 -2.41
CA THR A 490 23.96 7.39 -2.53
C THR A 490 22.83 6.63 -1.87
N TYR A 491 22.36 5.57 -2.54
CA TYR A 491 21.46 4.55 -1.99
C TYR A 491 22.20 3.64 -1.00
N ALA A 492 22.90 4.23 -0.03
CA ALA A 492 23.47 3.45 1.07
C ALA A 492 22.40 3.34 2.16
N ILE A 493 21.83 2.14 2.29
CA ILE A 493 20.87 1.80 3.34
C ILE A 493 21.63 1.83 4.68
N GLY A 494 21.35 2.85 5.51
CA GLY A 494 21.77 2.90 6.91
C GLY A 494 20.69 2.36 7.85
N ASP A 495 20.96 2.37 9.16
CA ASP A 495 19.92 2.14 10.16
C ASP A 495 18.77 3.15 9.98
N SER A 496 17.53 2.73 10.25
CA SER A 496 16.38 3.63 10.16
C SER A 496 16.52 4.77 11.17
N ASP A 497 16.20 6.00 10.72
CA ASP A 497 16.15 7.16 11.62
C ASP A 497 14.99 7.01 12.61
N LYS A 498 13.89 6.47 12.09
CA LYS A 498 12.66 6.25 12.84
C LYS A 498 11.94 5.01 12.31
N GLU A 499 11.42 4.23 13.24
CA GLU A 499 10.58 3.08 12.98
C GLU A 499 9.29 3.16 13.81
N VAL A 500 8.19 2.69 13.24
CA VAL A 500 6.91 2.51 13.92
C VAL A 500 6.24 1.23 13.40
N THR A 501 5.70 0.41 14.29
CA THR A 501 5.03 -0.85 13.96
C THR A 501 3.59 -0.81 14.40
N PHE A 502 2.70 -1.27 13.52
CA PHE A 502 1.27 -1.42 13.75
C PHE A 502 0.84 -2.88 13.63
N GLU A 503 -0.17 -3.28 14.39
CA GLU A 503 -0.94 -4.48 14.05
C GLU A 503 -1.68 -4.19 12.73
N ALA A 504 -1.65 -5.10 11.77
CA ALA A 504 -2.27 -4.88 10.46
C ALA A 504 -3.78 -4.56 10.61
N ALA A 505 -4.49 -5.28 11.49
CA ALA A 505 -5.89 -5.00 11.80
C ALA A 505 -6.17 -3.56 12.27
N SER A 506 -5.20 -2.88 12.90
CA SER A 506 -5.35 -1.48 13.33
C SER A 506 -5.23 -0.46 12.19
N LEU A 507 -4.62 -0.85 11.06
CA LEU A 507 -4.50 -0.03 9.86
C LEU A 507 -5.56 -0.34 8.80
N TYR A 508 -6.39 -1.37 9.01
CA TYR A 508 -7.47 -1.69 8.09
C TYR A 508 -8.47 -0.53 7.99
N GLY A 509 -8.76 -0.07 6.78
CA GLY A 509 -9.65 1.08 6.52
C GLY A 509 -9.07 2.44 6.93
N LYS A 510 -7.77 2.52 7.24
CA LYS A 510 -7.09 3.77 7.61
C LYS A 510 -6.33 4.35 6.42
N ASN A 511 -6.37 5.67 6.27
CA ASN A 511 -5.58 6.37 5.26
C ASN A 511 -4.18 6.63 5.80
N VAL A 512 -3.16 6.16 5.09
CA VAL A 512 -1.74 6.36 5.45
C VAL A 512 -1.05 7.18 4.36
N TRP A 513 -0.40 8.27 4.74
CA TRP A 513 0.39 9.07 3.80
C TRP A 513 1.63 9.68 4.44
N ILE A 514 2.56 10.12 3.59
CA ILE A 514 3.76 10.85 3.96
C ILE A 514 3.54 12.32 3.65
N GLU A 515 3.65 13.15 4.68
CA GLU A 515 3.62 14.61 4.60
C GLU A 515 4.99 15.20 4.93
N TYR A 516 5.41 16.24 4.21
CA TYR A 516 6.68 16.93 4.46
C TYR A 516 6.41 18.27 5.13
N VAL A 517 6.53 18.31 6.45
CA VAL A 517 6.26 19.51 7.24
C VAL A 517 7.52 20.38 7.37
N PRO A 518 7.43 21.71 7.47
CA PRO A 518 8.60 22.58 7.68
C PRO A 518 9.37 22.21 8.97
N GLU A 519 10.72 22.27 8.94
CA GLU A 519 11.55 22.00 10.14
C GLU A 519 11.35 23.08 11.22
N THR A 520 11.18 24.34 10.81
CA THR A 520 11.07 25.50 11.69
C THR A 520 10.02 26.52 11.23
N ASP A 521 9.57 27.41 12.11
CA ASP A 521 8.71 28.56 11.76
C ASP A 521 9.35 29.48 10.70
N GLU A 522 10.70 29.53 10.62
CA GLU A 522 11.38 30.28 9.55
C GLU A 522 11.23 29.59 8.19
N ASP A 523 11.20 28.25 8.17
CA ASP A 523 10.96 27.46 6.95
C ASP A 523 9.54 27.69 6.43
N GLU A 524 8.55 27.63 7.32
CA GLU A 524 7.14 27.89 6.99
C GLU A 524 6.96 29.29 6.38
N LYS A 525 7.52 30.33 7.02
CA LYS A 525 7.47 31.72 6.49
C LYS A 525 8.11 31.87 5.12
N ILE A 526 9.20 31.14 4.85
CA ILE A 526 9.84 31.17 3.54
C ILE A 526 8.95 30.48 2.50
N ILE A 527 8.37 29.32 2.84
CA ILE A 527 7.44 28.61 1.95
C ILE A 527 6.24 29.51 1.60
N GLU A 528 5.63 30.16 2.59
CA GLU A 528 4.52 31.11 2.37
C GLU A 528 4.92 32.29 1.47
N LYS A 529 6.14 32.82 1.66
CA LYS A 529 6.66 33.95 0.87
C LYS A 529 6.74 33.62 -0.62
N TYR A 530 7.28 32.44 -0.94
CA TYR A 530 7.40 31.98 -2.32
C TYR A 530 6.09 31.38 -2.84
N GLY A 531 5.19 30.99 -1.94
CA GLY A 531 3.80 30.63 -2.16
C GLY A 531 3.53 29.13 -2.07
N ASP A 532 4.54 28.29 -2.30
CA ASP A 532 4.49 26.83 -2.14
C ASP A 532 5.92 26.27 -2.07
N ILE A 533 6.05 25.00 -1.66
CA ILE A 533 7.36 24.32 -1.60
C ILE A 533 8.05 24.24 -2.97
N TYR A 534 7.28 24.09 -4.05
CA TYR A 534 7.79 23.96 -5.43
C TYR A 534 8.33 25.27 -6.02
N SER A 535 7.98 26.41 -5.43
CA SER A 535 8.43 27.76 -5.82
C SER A 535 9.52 28.26 -4.89
N THR A 536 9.79 27.53 -3.81
CA THR A 536 10.75 27.88 -2.79
C THR A 536 12.11 27.31 -3.16
N PRO A 537 13.19 28.12 -3.24
CA PRO A 537 14.53 27.59 -3.44
C PRO A 537 14.89 26.60 -2.34
N ALA A 538 15.17 25.34 -2.71
CA ALA A 538 15.32 24.23 -1.77
C ALA A 538 16.42 24.50 -0.73
N TYR A 539 17.48 25.25 -1.09
CA TYR A 539 18.56 25.55 -0.17
C TYR A 539 18.18 26.41 1.04
N LEU A 540 17.05 27.13 0.97
CA LEU A 540 16.58 28.01 2.04
C LEU A 540 15.92 27.24 3.18
N ILE A 541 15.36 26.06 2.88
CA ILE A 541 14.46 25.36 3.79
C ILE A 541 14.87 23.92 4.07
N LYS A 542 14.34 23.38 5.16
CA LYS A 542 14.28 21.94 5.41
C LYS A 542 12.87 21.50 5.73
N VAL A 543 12.57 20.26 5.41
CA VAL A 543 11.30 19.59 5.68
C VAL A 543 11.53 18.27 6.41
N ILE A 544 10.57 17.86 7.22
CA ILE A 544 10.59 16.62 8.00
C ILE A 544 9.53 15.68 7.43
N PRO A 545 9.90 14.47 6.98
CA PRO A 545 8.91 13.47 6.59
C PRO A 545 8.14 13.00 7.83
N CYS A 546 6.82 13.07 7.74
CA CYS A 546 5.86 12.69 8.75
C CYS A 546 4.98 11.58 8.19
N ILE A 547 4.95 10.42 8.86
CA ILE A 547 3.95 9.38 8.56
C ILE A 547 2.65 9.80 9.24
N MET A 548 1.61 9.93 8.43
CA MET A 548 0.28 10.35 8.83
C MET A 548 -0.66 9.14 8.76
N VAL A 549 -1.47 8.94 9.79
CA VAL A 549 -2.56 7.94 9.83
C VAL A 549 -3.84 8.68 10.18
N ASP A 550 -4.81 8.71 9.26
CA ASP A 550 -6.06 9.50 9.37
C ASP A 550 -5.85 11.00 9.73
N GLY A 551 -4.67 11.54 9.40
CA GLY A 551 -4.29 12.92 9.66
C GLY A 551 -3.56 13.14 10.99
N GLU A 552 -3.29 12.09 11.76
CA GLU A 552 -2.40 12.14 12.92
C GLU A 552 -0.96 11.76 12.54
N CYS A 553 0.01 12.59 12.91
CA CYS A 553 1.42 12.29 12.70
C CYS A 553 1.92 11.26 13.74
N VAL A 554 2.10 10.02 13.30
CA VAL A 554 2.50 8.89 14.17
C VAL A 554 4.02 8.71 14.26
N ALA A 555 4.77 9.20 13.27
CA ALA A 555 6.23 9.15 13.27
C ALA A 555 6.84 10.29 12.44
N LYS A 556 7.99 10.79 12.90
CA LYS A 556 8.78 11.84 12.24
C LYS A 556 10.19 11.34 11.98
N GLY A 557 10.67 11.51 10.75
CA GLY A 557 12.07 11.26 10.39
C GLY A 557 12.97 12.46 10.68
N ASN A 558 14.17 12.45 10.10
CA ASN A 558 15.10 13.56 10.18
C ASN A 558 14.79 14.65 9.13
N ALA A 559 15.21 15.88 9.41
CA ALA A 559 15.02 17.00 8.50
C ALA A 559 15.91 16.89 7.25
N VAL A 560 15.28 16.94 6.08
CA VAL A 560 15.90 16.83 4.75
C VAL A 560 15.67 18.09 3.93
N ARG A 561 16.48 18.31 2.89
CA ARG A 561 16.29 19.41 1.94
C ARG A 561 15.24 18.98 0.89
N PRO A 562 14.27 19.83 0.50
CA PRO A 562 13.35 19.48 -0.58
C PRO A 562 14.10 19.12 -1.86
N GLY A 563 13.56 18.17 -2.63
CA GLY A 563 14.20 17.65 -3.84
C GLY A 563 15.33 16.64 -3.60
N THR A 564 15.76 16.41 -2.34
CA THR A 564 16.58 15.23 -2.00
C THR A 564 15.68 14.02 -1.74
N TYR A 565 16.20 12.95 -1.15
CA TYR A 565 15.46 11.72 -0.90
C TYR A 565 15.17 11.47 0.58
N THR A 566 14.07 10.78 0.84
CA THR A 566 13.78 10.02 2.06
C THR A 566 13.51 8.58 1.64
N ILE A 567 14.20 7.60 2.22
CA ILE A 567 13.88 6.20 1.97
C ILE A 567 12.76 5.80 2.93
N PHE A 568 11.62 5.40 2.37
CA PHE A 568 10.48 4.88 3.10
C PHE A 568 10.45 3.35 2.96
N GLY A 569 10.88 2.68 4.03
CA GLY A 569 10.87 1.23 4.13
C GLY A 569 9.55 0.72 4.71
N MET A 570 9.05 -0.40 4.20
CA MET A 570 7.92 -1.13 4.75
C MET A 570 8.29 -2.59 4.96
N ASP A 571 8.07 -3.10 6.17
CA ASP A 571 8.11 -4.54 6.44
C ASP A 571 6.69 -5.04 6.74
N ILE A 572 6.29 -6.12 6.07
CA ILE A 572 5.05 -6.83 6.32
C ILE A 572 5.36 -8.20 6.90
N TYR A 573 4.86 -8.44 8.10
CA TYR A 573 4.92 -9.72 8.79
C TYR A 573 3.55 -10.39 8.78
N GLU A 574 3.49 -11.62 8.28
CA GLU A 574 2.36 -12.53 8.42
C GLU A 574 2.84 -13.86 9.01
N ALA A 575 2.00 -14.50 9.83
CA ALA A 575 2.41 -15.73 10.51
C ALA A 575 2.69 -16.85 9.50
N GLY A 576 3.78 -17.59 9.73
CA GLY A 576 4.18 -18.71 8.87
C GLY A 576 4.76 -18.32 7.50
N CYS A 577 4.91 -17.03 7.23
CA CYS A 577 5.54 -16.52 6.01
C CYS A 577 6.84 -15.76 6.33
N GLU A 578 7.71 -15.60 5.33
CA GLU A 578 8.86 -14.71 5.44
C GLU A 578 8.39 -13.25 5.50
N ILE A 579 9.15 -12.40 6.21
CA ILE A 579 8.90 -10.96 6.21
C ILE A 579 9.19 -10.42 4.81
N VAL A 580 8.22 -9.70 4.25
CA VAL A 580 8.38 -8.97 3.00
C VAL A 580 8.84 -7.56 3.33
N SER A 581 9.95 -7.13 2.73
CA SER A 581 10.50 -5.78 2.92
C SER A 581 10.63 -5.07 1.58
N VAL A 582 10.19 -3.82 1.53
CA VAL A 582 10.32 -2.94 0.36
C VAL A 582 10.82 -1.57 0.78
N ASP A 583 11.81 -1.06 0.05
CA ASP A 583 12.36 0.28 0.25
C ASP A 583 11.95 1.19 -0.91
N ASN A 584 11.40 2.35 -0.57
CA ASN A 584 10.85 3.29 -1.54
C ASN A 584 11.55 4.65 -1.42
N PRO A 585 12.42 5.05 -2.36
CA PRO A 585 13.02 6.36 -2.39
C PRO A 585 11.98 7.41 -2.78
N LEU A 586 11.55 8.20 -1.80
CA LEU A 586 10.62 9.31 -1.96
C LEU A 586 11.40 10.61 -2.15
N VAL A 587 10.95 11.46 -3.07
CA VAL A 587 11.53 12.80 -3.23
C VAL A 587 10.94 13.71 -2.16
N ALA A 588 11.80 14.33 -1.37
CA ALA A 588 11.41 15.22 -0.30
C ALA A 588 10.61 16.41 -0.83
N GLY A 589 9.42 16.64 -0.26
CA GLY A 589 8.47 17.64 -0.73
C GLY A 589 7.46 17.15 -1.78
N GLY A 590 7.49 15.87 -2.14
CA GLY A 590 6.37 15.21 -2.83
C GLY A 590 5.23 14.83 -1.89
N SER A 591 4.13 14.32 -2.45
CA SER A 591 3.01 13.78 -1.68
C SER A 591 2.84 12.31 -2.02
N TYR A 592 2.77 11.45 -1.02
CA TYR A 592 2.75 10.00 -1.20
C TYR A 592 1.76 9.36 -0.24
N ALA A 593 0.82 8.57 -0.74
CA ALA A 593 -0.04 7.71 0.06
C ALA A 593 0.42 6.26 -0.05
N VAL A 594 0.18 5.51 1.01
CA VAL A 594 0.36 4.07 1.07
C VAL A 594 -1.03 3.45 1.12
N SER A 595 -1.33 2.57 0.18
CA SER A 595 -2.56 1.80 0.20
C SER A 595 -2.24 0.33 0.39
N PHE A 596 -3.13 -0.36 1.10
CA PHE A 596 -3.01 -1.76 1.41
C PHE A 596 -4.22 -2.51 0.86
N ASP A 597 -3.97 -3.69 0.30
CA ASP A 597 -5.00 -4.68 0.07
C ASP A 597 -4.72 -5.91 0.96
N TYR A 598 -5.66 -6.21 1.85
CA TYR A 598 -5.59 -7.32 2.79
C TYR A 598 -5.95 -8.66 2.11
N GLY A 599 -6.28 -8.64 0.82
CA GLY A 599 -6.67 -9.78 -0.02
C GLY A 599 -8.07 -9.64 -0.63
N LYS A 600 -8.70 -8.47 -0.43
CA LYS A 600 -9.93 -7.98 -1.07
C LYS A 600 -10.20 -6.53 -0.63
N ILE A 601 -10.45 -5.64 -1.58
CA ILE A 601 -11.15 -4.36 -1.37
C ILE A 601 -12.66 -4.60 -1.55
N SER A 602 -13.46 -4.26 -0.54
CA SER A 602 -14.91 -4.46 -0.56
C SER A 602 -15.66 -3.26 -1.16
N GLU A 603 -16.94 -3.48 -1.50
CA GLU A 603 -17.82 -2.37 -1.90
C GLU A 603 -17.98 -1.32 -0.78
N ALA A 604 -17.92 -1.75 0.48
CA ALA A 604 -17.97 -0.85 1.63
C ALA A 604 -16.72 0.04 1.69
N ASP A 605 -15.53 -0.52 1.49
CA ASP A 605 -14.27 0.23 1.44
C ASP A 605 -14.31 1.31 0.33
N LEU A 606 -14.85 0.97 -0.84
CA LEU A 606 -15.04 1.92 -1.95
C LEU A 606 -16.09 2.99 -1.62
N SER A 607 -17.19 2.62 -0.98
CA SER A 607 -18.24 3.55 -0.56
C SER A 607 -17.72 4.54 0.49
N ASP A 608 -16.91 4.06 1.43
CA ASP A 608 -16.28 4.88 2.48
C ASP A 608 -15.26 5.83 1.85
N ALA A 609 -14.37 5.33 0.99
CA ALA A 609 -13.42 6.16 0.24
C ALA A 609 -14.16 7.25 -0.57
N LYS A 610 -15.26 6.92 -1.25
CA LYS A 610 -16.08 7.91 -1.97
C LYS A 610 -16.63 8.98 -1.03
N THR A 611 -17.18 8.56 0.10
CA THR A 611 -17.80 9.46 1.09
C THR A 611 -16.76 10.41 1.68
N GLU A 612 -15.56 9.90 1.99
CA GLU A 612 -14.43 10.69 2.45
C GLU A 612 -13.99 11.72 1.41
N LEU A 613 -13.81 11.32 0.15
CA LEU A 613 -13.41 12.23 -0.93
C LEU A 613 -14.46 13.33 -1.19
N LEU A 614 -15.76 13.00 -1.08
CA LEU A 614 -16.84 13.98 -1.16
C LEU A 614 -16.76 15.00 -0.01
N SER A 615 -16.60 14.50 1.23
CA SER A 615 -16.45 15.36 2.41
C SER A 615 -15.22 16.26 2.30
N LEU A 616 -14.11 15.70 1.84
CA LEU A 616 -12.85 16.40 1.64
C LEU A 616 -12.98 17.53 0.62
N LYS A 617 -13.66 17.28 -0.51
CA LYS A 617 -13.95 18.31 -1.50
C LYS A 617 -14.69 19.50 -0.89
N GLU A 618 -15.74 19.24 -0.11
CA GLU A 618 -16.51 20.31 0.56
C GLU A 618 -15.65 21.09 1.58
N LYS A 619 -14.80 20.41 2.34
CA LYS A 619 -13.87 21.04 3.30
C LYS A 619 -12.81 21.87 2.57
N LEU A 620 -12.27 21.38 1.46
CA LEU A 620 -11.26 22.08 0.66
C LEU A 620 -11.83 23.33 -0.04
N GLU A 621 -13.05 23.23 -0.60
CA GLU A 621 -13.74 24.37 -1.21
C GLU A 621 -14.09 25.45 -0.18
N SER A 622 -14.38 25.06 1.06
CA SER A 622 -14.65 25.97 2.17
C SER A 622 -13.40 26.47 2.91
N GLY A 623 -12.20 26.02 2.51
CA GLY A 623 -10.93 26.42 3.13
C GLY A 623 -10.71 25.89 4.54
N LYS A 624 -11.42 24.82 4.92
CA LYS A 624 -11.32 24.17 6.23
C LYS A 624 -10.29 23.04 6.27
N GLU A 625 -9.66 22.73 5.15
CA GLU A 625 -8.66 21.66 5.04
C GLU A 625 -7.41 22.14 4.30
N SER A 626 -6.26 21.56 4.66
CA SER A 626 -4.99 21.85 3.98
C SER A 626 -4.88 21.12 2.63
N ASN A 627 -4.06 21.67 1.73
CA ASN A 627 -3.80 21.03 0.44
C ASN A 627 -3.03 19.70 0.59
N ASP A 628 -2.15 19.61 1.58
CA ASP A 628 -1.33 18.41 1.81
C ASP A 628 -2.18 17.24 2.31
N ARG A 629 -3.08 17.49 3.26
CA ARG A 629 -4.06 16.51 3.70
C ARG A 629 -5.01 16.12 2.56
N ALA A 630 -5.48 17.09 1.80
CA ALA A 630 -6.34 16.80 0.65
C ALA A 630 -5.62 15.93 -0.39
N MET A 631 -4.33 16.17 -0.66
CA MET A 631 -3.56 15.35 -1.57
C MET A 631 -3.35 13.93 -1.02
N GLY A 632 -3.00 13.79 0.27
CA GLY A 632 -2.82 12.48 0.92
C GLY A 632 -4.06 11.60 0.87
N GLU A 633 -5.22 12.15 1.28
CA GLU A 633 -6.51 11.44 1.24
C GLU A 633 -6.94 11.14 -0.22
N THR A 634 -6.70 12.06 -1.16
CA THR A 634 -6.98 11.81 -2.60
C THR A 634 -6.15 10.64 -3.14
N LEU A 635 -4.85 10.63 -2.87
CA LEU A 635 -3.94 9.57 -3.30
C LEU A 635 -4.30 8.23 -2.64
N SER A 636 -4.77 8.23 -1.39
CA SER A 636 -5.25 7.03 -0.70
C SER A 636 -6.50 6.45 -1.37
N GLY A 637 -7.45 7.31 -1.76
CA GLY A 637 -8.63 6.90 -2.54
C GLY A 637 -8.28 6.34 -3.93
N ILE A 638 -7.28 6.93 -4.61
CA ILE A 638 -6.75 6.40 -5.88
C ILE A 638 -6.16 5.00 -5.67
N GLY A 639 -5.34 4.81 -4.64
CA GLY A 639 -4.73 3.51 -4.36
C GLY A 639 -5.73 2.43 -3.96
N THR A 640 -6.74 2.78 -3.18
CA THR A 640 -7.88 1.88 -2.86
C THR A 640 -8.61 1.44 -4.14
N THR A 641 -8.83 2.37 -5.07
CA THR A 641 -9.49 2.06 -6.34
C THR A 641 -8.62 1.19 -7.25
N TYR A 642 -7.31 1.45 -7.29
CA TYR A 642 -6.36 0.62 -8.02
C TYR A 642 -6.40 -0.84 -7.54
N PHE A 643 -6.37 -1.07 -6.22
CA PHE A 643 -6.46 -2.42 -5.68
C PHE A 643 -7.82 -3.08 -5.95
N ALA A 644 -8.93 -2.34 -5.86
CA ALA A 644 -10.23 -2.88 -6.24
C ALA A 644 -10.29 -3.32 -7.71
N GLN A 645 -9.68 -2.55 -8.62
CA GLN A 645 -9.56 -2.94 -10.05
C GLN A 645 -8.72 -4.21 -10.22
N LEU A 646 -7.62 -4.31 -9.49
CA LEU A 646 -6.75 -5.48 -9.50
C LEU A 646 -7.49 -6.73 -8.99
N ASP A 647 -8.22 -6.61 -7.88
CA ASP A 647 -9.00 -7.70 -7.28
C ASP A 647 -10.10 -8.21 -8.19
N MET A 648 -10.74 -7.28 -8.89
CA MET A 648 -11.75 -7.60 -9.89
C MET A 648 -11.13 -8.37 -11.07
N ALA A 649 -10.01 -7.88 -11.61
CA ALA A 649 -9.30 -8.54 -12.70
C ALA A 649 -8.83 -9.94 -12.28
N ASP A 650 -8.26 -10.08 -11.08
CA ASP A 650 -7.82 -11.36 -10.52
C ASP A 650 -8.99 -12.34 -10.38
N SER A 651 -10.10 -11.89 -9.78
CA SER A 651 -11.31 -12.72 -9.60
C SER A 651 -11.91 -13.21 -10.92
N MET A 652 -11.90 -12.37 -11.96
CA MET A 652 -12.31 -12.78 -13.31
C MET A 652 -11.38 -13.86 -13.86
N LEU A 653 -10.07 -13.61 -13.84
CA LEU A 653 -9.05 -14.51 -14.39
C LEU A 653 -9.05 -15.87 -13.68
N GLU A 654 -9.28 -15.90 -12.37
CA GLU A 654 -9.46 -17.12 -11.58
C GLU A 654 -10.57 -18.02 -12.14
N GLY A 655 -11.74 -17.44 -12.41
CA GLY A 655 -12.88 -18.17 -12.98
C GLY A 655 -12.59 -18.73 -14.37
N ILE A 656 -11.92 -17.93 -15.22
CA ILE A 656 -11.60 -18.25 -16.61
C ILE A 656 -10.55 -19.36 -16.69
N LEU A 657 -9.41 -19.13 -16.04
CA LEU A 657 -8.26 -20.03 -16.05
C LEU A 657 -8.50 -21.25 -15.15
N ASN A 658 -9.61 -21.25 -14.40
CA ASN A 658 -9.93 -22.27 -13.41
C ASN A 658 -8.81 -22.42 -12.36
N VAL A 659 -8.17 -21.31 -11.98
CA VAL A 659 -7.14 -21.25 -10.93
C VAL A 659 -7.68 -20.52 -9.71
N THR A 660 -7.11 -20.75 -8.53
CA THR A 660 -7.45 -20.03 -7.32
C THR A 660 -6.21 -19.27 -6.88
N THR A 661 -6.32 -17.98 -6.62
CA THR A 661 -5.19 -17.16 -6.17
C THR A 661 -5.32 -16.83 -4.69
N TRP A 662 -4.16 -16.70 -4.06
CA TRP A 662 -4.02 -16.34 -2.66
C TRP A 662 -2.92 -15.30 -2.58
N ARG A 663 -3.22 -14.16 -1.97
CA ARG A 663 -2.25 -13.07 -1.79
C ARG A 663 -2.03 -12.81 -0.30
N GLN A 664 -0.78 -12.53 0.01
CA GLN A 664 -0.37 -11.85 1.23
C GLN A 664 -0.93 -10.41 1.22
N ILE A 665 -0.82 -9.70 2.35
CA ILE A 665 -1.12 -8.26 2.34
C ILE A 665 -0.27 -7.62 1.24
N SER A 666 -0.92 -6.90 0.33
CA SER A 666 -0.29 -6.22 -0.79
C SER A 666 -0.25 -4.73 -0.51
N GLU A 667 0.85 -4.08 -0.87
CA GLU A 667 1.07 -2.66 -0.65
C GLU A 667 1.40 -1.90 -1.94
N GLY A 668 0.99 -0.63 -1.99
CA GLY A 668 1.28 0.26 -3.11
C GLY A 668 1.53 1.68 -2.64
N ILE A 669 2.50 2.36 -3.28
CA ILE A 669 2.75 3.78 -3.06
C ILE A 669 2.22 4.59 -4.25
N PHE A 670 1.32 5.51 -3.95
CA PHE A 670 0.67 6.38 -4.91
C PHE A 670 1.12 7.80 -4.61
N GLY A 671 1.73 8.49 -5.58
CA GLY A 671 2.28 9.80 -5.26
C GLY A 671 2.46 10.75 -6.42
N TYR A 672 2.51 12.03 -6.04
CA TYR A 672 3.00 13.11 -6.88
C TYR A 672 4.50 13.27 -6.61
N LYS A 673 5.33 12.75 -7.53
CA LYS A 673 6.80 12.91 -7.49
C LYS A 673 7.19 14.24 -8.15
N PRO A 674 7.79 15.20 -7.41
CA PRO A 674 8.27 16.44 -8.00
C PRO A 674 9.42 16.16 -8.98
N LYS A 675 9.43 16.87 -10.11
CA LYS A 675 10.60 16.89 -11.01
C LYS A 675 11.67 17.79 -10.38
N VAL A 676 12.83 17.21 -10.09
CA VAL A 676 13.95 17.93 -9.48
C VAL A 676 14.93 18.33 -10.58
N THR A 677 15.54 19.51 -10.47
CA THR A 677 16.69 19.93 -11.29
C THR A 677 17.75 20.44 -10.34
N SER A 678 18.95 19.89 -10.41
CA SER A 678 20.05 20.27 -9.53
C SER A 678 20.97 21.32 -10.15
N ILE A 679 21.67 22.05 -9.28
CA ILE A 679 22.85 22.86 -9.61
C ILE A 679 23.97 22.37 -8.68
N PHE A 680 25.03 21.77 -9.24
CA PHE A 680 26.12 21.12 -8.49
C PHE A 680 25.63 20.03 -7.50
N GLY A 681 24.65 19.22 -7.92
CA GLY A 681 24.07 18.17 -7.07
C GLY A 681 23.14 18.67 -5.95
N ALA A 682 22.97 19.99 -5.79
CA ALA A 682 21.98 20.58 -4.90
C ALA A 682 20.66 20.85 -5.65
N PRO A 683 19.49 20.40 -5.13
CA PRO A 683 18.17 20.64 -5.75
C PRO A 683 17.75 22.10 -5.90
#